data_AF-A0A832K1B3-F1
#
_entry.id   AF-A0A832K1B3-F1
#
_cell.length_a   1.000
_cell.length_b   1.000
_cell.length_c   1.000
_cell.angle_alpha   90.00
_cell.angle_beta   90.00
_cell.angle_gamma   90.00
#
_symmetry.space_group_name_H-M   'P 1'
#
loop_
_entity.id
_entity.type
_entity.pdbx_description
1 polymer ?
#
loop_
_entity_poly.entity_id
_entity_poly.type
_entity_poly.pdbx_seq_one_letter_code
_entity_poly.pdbx_strand_id
1 'polypeptide(L)'
;RMRPGFSNCLQFNGVSGKINVSTLSNTSDPTALTKGTVESWIKTSTAGTGYGGIAVKQNAYGMFLNNNEFGIYDWTVPAWRGTGKYLNDNNWHFVSFTFDSGVANGSKVYIDGNLSLTTVMTVQSQSNSLVIGDGSHGAPGGQCFNGLIDEVRISSVARGPTEFVFVNDTDGDGLPDDWETLWFGGIGAYSGADDPDRDGFTNLQEYEAGSNPVVAVSTPNDTDADGLPDAWELTWLGSLVYGPDDDPDGDSFTNAQERAAGTHPNNPASNPDDTDADGLPDAWEQLHFGSLAEGAAGDPDGDDYANLEEYQDGTDPTDPESVPEPPLVRLVPVEDGDANTSEYGFAGSSAINAVSFICSSLATVSNQQFVAYYGRHQTDASYAYNNRIWIGRRSVGSRLWEVFRTTFTANNINDGHDVVSFGIDGDGYMHLSWGMHGDAFHYARSTNPVTGTLPIGFGPDTTMTGKENTVTYPQWLALPNGDLLYLFREGSSGSGDTYLNRYSRATQTWTNVHLSGSTQLPFIKGRGWTPDYNAYPNMPCLDPSGNLHLIWTWRYNSDSPAGEAGYQTNHDFDYGCSTNGGVTWLRSDGTPYTLPISESGENGDPNTRAEKILSIPEGWSLINQAGMCLDSVNEPILASWWAPGTATNNYRRQYMVAFRDGNGVWQTRQVSQRTNDPPATKYSESYVRDLGRPVVVCDRQDRIIVLYRDNFGSNGLTIVHSLPKAVDPDRVVWTSFDLTTANLGNYEPVVDLARWQRDNSLHILHQPSSGLGYTPPANNASQIGVLEWNAAAYFAHSPTLHLALTNGGADAVLSFVARPSWGYRLSMSTNLVGWEALATWSQVNGPVEYV
;
A
#
# COMPACT_ATOMS: atom_id res chain seq x y z
N ARG A 1 25.43 39.88 -42.64
CA ARG A 1 24.34 40.89 -42.68
C ARG A 1 23.30 40.43 -43.70
N MET A 2 22.52 39.40 -43.34
CA MET A 2 21.11 39.16 -43.67
C MET A 2 20.61 38.01 -42.77
N ARG A 3 19.29 37.82 -42.72
CA ARG A 3 18.49 37.18 -41.66
C ARG A 3 18.75 35.66 -41.51
N PRO A 4 18.68 35.08 -40.29
CA PRO A 4 18.66 33.62 -40.11
C PRO A 4 17.35 33.00 -40.58
N GLY A 5 17.36 31.73 -40.98
CA GLY A 5 16.18 30.95 -41.35
C GLY A 5 15.26 30.77 -40.15
N PHE A 6 14.05 31.34 -40.22
CA PHE A 6 13.13 31.52 -39.09
C PHE A 6 12.03 30.44 -39.02
N SER A 7 12.34 29.20 -39.38
CA SER A 7 11.38 28.09 -39.27
C SER A 7 11.21 27.56 -37.84
N ASN A 8 12.12 27.92 -36.91
CA ASN A 8 12.10 27.45 -35.51
C ASN A 8 12.07 28.58 -34.45
N CYS A 9 11.62 29.78 -34.81
CA CYS A 9 11.53 30.88 -33.84
C CYS A 9 10.47 30.59 -32.77
N LEU A 10 10.73 31.02 -31.53
CA LEU A 10 9.83 30.75 -30.41
C LEU A 10 8.90 31.94 -30.16
N GLN A 11 7.60 31.66 -30.13
CA GLN A 11 6.58 32.67 -29.88
C GLN A 11 6.28 32.79 -28.38
N PHE A 12 6.37 34.02 -27.88
CA PHE A 12 6.03 34.39 -26.52
C PHE A 12 4.80 35.30 -26.56
N ASN A 13 3.81 35.01 -25.71
CA ASN A 13 2.48 35.62 -25.80
C ASN A 13 2.32 36.89 -24.94
N GLY A 14 3.35 37.31 -24.21
CA GLY A 14 3.30 38.47 -23.31
C GLY A 14 2.62 38.24 -21.96
N VAL A 15 2.15 37.03 -21.68
CA VAL A 15 1.40 36.68 -20.45
C VAL A 15 2.08 35.54 -19.72
N SER A 16 2.47 34.50 -20.45
CA SER A 16 3.10 33.27 -19.96
C SER A 16 4.02 32.69 -21.06
N GLY A 17 4.95 31.83 -20.68
CA GLY A 17 5.94 31.27 -21.61
C GLY A 17 7.33 31.79 -21.29
N LYS A 18 8.21 30.85 -20.95
CA LYS A 18 9.61 31.12 -20.62
C LYS A 18 10.43 29.88 -20.88
N ILE A 19 11.70 30.07 -21.21
CA ILE A 19 12.65 28.96 -21.34
C ILE A 19 13.69 29.15 -20.26
N ASN A 20 13.84 28.14 -19.42
CA ASN A 20 14.85 28.14 -18.39
C ASN A 20 16.15 27.55 -18.94
N VAL A 21 17.16 28.39 -19.16
CA VAL A 21 18.42 28.00 -19.82
C VAL A 21 19.44 27.45 -18.82
N SER A 22 19.31 27.77 -17.54
CA SER A 22 20.20 27.22 -16.49
C SER A 22 19.46 26.91 -15.19
N THR A 23 19.86 25.87 -14.47
CA THR A 23 19.27 25.52 -13.16
C THR A 23 19.93 26.31 -12.02
N LEU A 24 19.17 26.56 -10.95
CA LEU A 24 19.59 27.44 -9.85
C LEU A 24 20.91 26.97 -9.18
N SER A 25 21.86 27.91 -9.08
CA SER A 25 22.99 27.92 -8.14
C SER A 25 23.99 26.74 -8.15
N ASN A 26 24.65 26.43 -9.27
CA ASN A 26 25.89 25.65 -9.23
C ASN A 26 27.13 26.49 -9.59
N THR A 27 28.29 26.15 -9.03
CA THR A 27 29.59 26.79 -9.31
C THR A 27 30.14 26.51 -10.71
N SER A 28 29.33 25.86 -11.56
CA SER A 28 29.64 25.42 -12.92
C SER A 28 28.63 25.96 -13.96
N ASP A 29 27.75 26.91 -13.60
CA ASP A 29 26.75 27.44 -14.51
C ASP A 29 27.48 28.26 -15.59
N PRO A 30 27.50 27.81 -16.85
CA PRO A 30 28.24 28.51 -17.91
C PRO A 30 27.69 29.93 -18.16
N THR A 31 26.51 30.26 -17.63
CA THR A 31 25.88 31.57 -17.69
C THR A 31 26.14 32.44 -16.45
N ALA A 32 26.85 31.96 -15.42
CA ALA A 32 27.23 32.74 -14.25
C ALA A 32 28.39 33.72 -14.55
N LEU A 33 28.10 34.73 -15.37
CA LEU A 33 29.09 35.61 -16.00
C LEU A 33 29.22 36.96 -15.29
N THR A 34 30.44 37.34 -14.91
CA THR A 34 30.78 38.72 -14.49
C THR A 34 31.24 39.59 -15.67
N LYS A 35 31.46 38.97 -16.83
CA LYS A 35 31.75 39.59 -18.13
C LYS A 35 31.18 38.70 -19.22
N GLY A 36 30.58 39.28 -20.25
CA GLY A 36 30.00 38.49 -21.33
C GLY A 36 29.19 39.29 -22.34
N THR A 37 28.57 38.56 -23.26
CA THR A 37 27.64 39.08 -24.27
C THR A 37 26.43 38.17 -24.37
N VAL A 38 25.23 38.76 -24.43
CA VAL A 38 23.98 38.08 -24.78
C VAL A 38 23.48 38.67 -26.10
N GLU A 39 23.06 37.81 -27.02
CA GLU A 39 22.65 38.15 -28.39
C GLU A 39 21.33 37.43 -28.71
N SER A 40 20.45 38.05 -29.49
CA SER A 40 19.21 37.43 -29.96
C SER A 40 18.60 38.20 -31.13
N TRP A 41 17.83 37.50 -31.97
CA TRP A 41 16.87 38.12 -32.87
C TRP A 41 15.51 38.23 -32.19
N ILE A 42 14.89 39.40 -32.28
CA ILE A 42 13.53 39.63 -31.76
C ILE A 42 12.65 40.26 -32.82
N LYS A 43 11.35 39.94 -32.80
CA LYS A 43 10.33 40.61 -33.60
C LYS A 43 9.08 40.79 -32.77
N THR A 44 8.62 42.02 -32.64
CA THR A 44 7.41 42.31 -31.88
C THR A 44 6.67 43.51 -32.44
N SER A 45 5.35 43.46 -32.38
CA SER A 45 4.47 44.60 -32.65
C SER A 45 4.17 45.40 -31.37
N THR A 46 4.44 44.82 -30.20
CA THR A 46 4.28 45.46 -28.88
C THR A 46 4.87 44.58 -27.78
N ALA A 47 5.59 45.18 -26.85
CA ALA A 47 5.98 44.59 -25.57
C ALA A 47 4.94 44.83 -24.46
N GLY A 48 3.84 45.54 -24.75
CA GLY A 48 2.87 45.99 -23.75
C GLY A 48 3.33 47.20 -22.92
N THR A 49 2.59 47.51 -21.85
CA THR A 49 2.97 48.53 -20.86
C THR A 49 3.82 47.91 -19.76
N GLY A 50 5.05 48.40 -19.57
CA GLY A 50 6.02 47.86 -18.61
C GLY A 50 7.11 47.02 -19.27
N TYR A 51 7.75 46.15 -18.48
CA TYR A 51 8.90 45.36 -18.92
C TYR A 51 8.49 44.07 -19.62
N GLY A 52 9.20 43.70 -20.69
CA GLY A 52 9.18 42.38 -21.32
C GLY A 52 10.60 41.84 -21.42
N GLY A 53 10.89 40.75 -20.72
CA GLY A 53 12.25 40.17 -20.63
C GLY A 53 12.60 39.33 -21.84
N ILE A 54 13.70 39.67 -22.53
CA ILE A 54 14.16 38.94 -23.73
C ILE A 54 15.04 37.77 -23.31
N ALA A 55 16.15 38.08 -22.63
CA ALA A 55 17.05 37.11 -22.00
C ALA A 55 17.59 37.73 -20.72
N VAL A 56 17.23 37.16 -19.56
CA VAL A 56 17.35 37.80 -18.26
C VAL A 56 17.85 36.83 -17.20
N LYS A 57 18.95 37.19 -16.54
CA LYS A 57 19.40 36.56 -15.29
C LYS A 57 19.25 37.60 -14.19
N GLN A 58 18.16 37.51 -13.42
CA GLN A 58 17.80 38.55 -12.45
C GLN A 58 18.94 38.84 -11.45
N ASN A 59 19.13 40.12 -11.15
CA ASN A 59 20.22 40.65 -10.30
C ASN A 59 21.64 40.49 -10.89
N ALA A 60 21.80 39.89 -12.08
CA ALA A 60 23.07 39.82 -12.79
C ALA A 60 23.08 40.75 -14.01
N TYR A 61 22.44 40.32 -15.09
CA TYR A 61 22.40 40.99 -16.39
C TYR A 61 21.14 40.58 -17.14
N GLY A 62 20.61 41.44 -18.00
CA GLY A 62 19.45 41.10 -18.81
C GLY A 62 19.04 42.18 -19.79
N MET A 63 18.45 41.74 -20.89
CA MET A 63 17.89 42.59 -21.96
C MET A 63 16.37 42.62 -21.86
N PHE A 64 15.80 43.81 -22.02
CA PHE A 64 14.36 44.01 -21.92
C PHE A 64 13.87 44.99 -22.98
N LEU A 65 12.57 44.91 -23.26
CA LEU A 65 11.79 46.06 -23.70
C LEU A 65 11.07 46.67 -22.49
N ASN A 66 11.02 47.99 -22.37
CA ASN A 66 10.20 48.68 -21.39
C ASN A 66 9.31 49.70 -22.10
N ASN A 67 7.99 49.47 -22.14
CA ASN A 67 7.07 50.25 -22.99
C ASN A 67 7.61 50.34 -24.44
N ASN A 68 8.02 49.20 -25.01
CA ASN A 68 8.64 49.05 -26.32
C ASN A 68 10.05 49.61 -26.50
N GLU A 69 10.58 50.37 -25.54
CA GLU A 69 11.96 50.87 -25.60
C GLU A 69 12.95 49.75 -25.27
N PHE A 70 13.94 49.51 -26.12
CA PHE A 70 15.00 48.55 -25.83
C PHE A 70 16.05 49.11 -24.88
N GLY A 71 16.49 48.26 -23.94
CA GLY A 71 17.49 48.64 -22.96
C GLY A 71 17.75 47.53 -21.95
N ILE A 72 18.37 47.92 -20.84
CA ILE A 72 18.76 47.03 -19.75
C ILE A 72 18.28 47.58 -18.41
N TYR A 73 18.14 46.69 -17.43
CA TYR A 73 17.92 47.09 -16.04
C TYR A 73 19.23 47.02 -15.26
N ASP A 74 19.57 48.09 -14.54
CA ASP A 74 20.76 48.15 -13.70
C ASP A 74 20.36 47.87 -12.25
N TRP A 75 20.67 46.68 -11.75
CA TRP A 75 20.36 46.30 -10.36
C TRP A 75 21.33 46.90 -9.34
N THR A 76 22.48 47.44 -9.77
CA THR A 76 23.42 48.12 -8.85
C THR A 76 22.80 49.42 -8.34
N VAL A 77 22.16 50.13 -9.26
CA VAL A 77 21.38 51.33 -8.99
C VAL A 77 20.00 51.07 -9.59
N PRO A 78 19.08 50.42 -8.86
CA PRO A 78 17.82 49.84 -9.37
C PRO A 78 17.03 50.79 -10.29
N ALA A 79 17.39 50.79 -11.58
CA ALA A 79 16.94 51.79 -12.53
C ALA A 79 17.01 51.26 -13.97
N TRP A 80 16.06 51.72 -14.78
CA TRP A 80 16.03 51.50 -16.22
C TRP A 80 17.15 52.28 -16.93
N ARG A 81 17.85 51.62 -17.85
CA ARG A 81 18.82 52.23 -18.76
C ARG A 81 18.35 51.99 -20.20
N GLY A 82 17.47 52.87 -20.67
CA GLY A 82 16.92 52.82 -22.03
C GLY A 82 17.89 53.36 -23.09
N THR A 83 17.75 52.87 -24.32
CA THR A 83 18.54 53.32 -25.49
C THR A 83 17.91 54.51 -26.24
N GLY A 84 16.66 54.85 -25.92
CA GLY A 84 15.81 55.78 -26.69
C GLY A 84 15.26 55.19 -27.99
N LYS A 85 15.44 53.90 -28.25
CA LYS A 85 14.99 53.21 -29.47
C LYS A 85 13.86 52.23 -29.16
N TYR A 86 12.78 52.33 -29.93
CA TYR A 86 11.58 51.53 -29.77
C TYR A 86 11.51 50.49 -30.90
N LEU A 87 11.33 49.22 -30.54
CA LEU A 87 11.46 48.07 -31.47
C LEU A 87 10.14 47.35 -31.74
N ASN A 88 9.01 48.06 -31.62
CA ASN A 88 7.66 47.53 -31.80
C ASN A 88 7.10 47.74 -33.21
N ASP A 89 7.98 47.77 -34.21
CA ASP A 89 7.62 47.99 -35.61
C ASP A 89 7.28 46.70 -36.35
N ASN A 90 7.23 45.57 -35.62
CA ASN A 90 7.00 44.23 -36.13
C ASN A 90 8.04 43.79 -37.18
N ASN A 91 9.25 44.34 -37.16
CA ASN A 91 10.38 43.84 -37.93
C ASN A 91 11.33 43.03 -37.03
N TRP A 92 12.09 42.13 -37.66
CA TRP A 92 13.18 41.44 -36.99
C TRP A 92 14.33 42.41 -36.71
N HIS A 93 14.76 42.46 -35.46
CA HIS A 93 15.92 43.21 -35.00
C HIS A 93 16.91 42.28 -34.29
N PHE A 94 18.18 42.45 -34.59
CA PHE A 94 19.24 41.82 -33.81
C PHE A 94 19.57 42.70 -32.61
N VAL A 95 19.45 42.16 -31.41
CA VAL A 95 19.72 42.88 -30.17
C VAL A 95 20.82 42.21 -29.37
N SER A 96 21.70 43.03 -28.79
CA SER A 96 22.80 42.52 -27.98
C SER A 96 23.14 43.40 -26.79
N PHE A 97 23.51 42.74 -25.69
CA PHE A 97 24.05 43.38 -24.51
C PHE A 97 25.40 42.77 -24.12
N THR A 98 26.42 43.62 -24.11
CA THR A 98 27.79 43.28 -23.71
C THR A 98 28.13 43.98 -22.40
N PHE A 99 28.76 43.27 -21.45
CA PHE A 99 29.10 43.86 -20.16
C PHE A 99 30.42 43.35 -19.58
N ASP A 100 31.06 44.22 -18.80
CA ASP A 100 32.22 43.95 -17.95
C ASP A 100 31.95 44.58 -16.58
N SER A 101 31.63 43.75 -15.58
CA SER A 101 31.01 44.17 -14.32
C SER A 101 31.86 45.17 -13.54
N GLY A 102 31.30 46.33 -13.22
CA GLY A 102 31.94 47.40 -12.43
C GLY A 102 32.96 48.25 -13.19
N VAL A 103 33.19 47.97 -14.47
CA VAL A 103 34.12 48.73 -15.30
C VAL A 103 33.43 49.96 -15.89
N ALA A 104 34.03 51.15 -15.71
CA ALA A 104 33.52 52.38 -16.30
C ALA A 104 33.40 52.25 -17.84
N ASN A 105 32.21 52.52 -18.39
CA ASN A 105 31.87 52.30 -19.81
C ASN A 105 32.02 50.84 -20.29
N GLY A 106 32.07 49.88 -19.37
CA GLY A 106 32.21 48.46 -19.64
C GLY A 106 30.92 47.78 -20.10
N SER A 107 29.77 48.42 -19.97
CA SER A 107 28.46 47.90 -20.39
C SER A 107 27.96 48.64 -21.62
N LYS A 108 27.65 47.90 -22.69
CA LYS A 108 27.26 48.43 -24.00
C LYS A 108 26.10 47.65 -24.59
N VAL A 109 25.16 48.36 -25.19
CA VAL A 109 23.97 47.78 -25.84
C VAL A 109 24.01 48.10 -27.34
N TYR A 110 23.73 47.11 -28.17
CA TYR A 110 23.71 47.22 -29.62
C TYR A 110 22.35 46.83 -30.20
N ILE A 111 21.94 47.51 -31.26
CA ILE A 111 20.74 47.21 -32.06
C ILE A 111 21.19 47.13 -33.52
N ASP A 112 20.88 46.01 -34.17
CA ASP A 112 21.27 45.70 -35.55
C ASP A 112 22.78 45.87 -35.81
N GLY A 113 23.57 45.51 -34.80
CA GLY A 113 25.03 45.64 -34.80
C GLY A 113 25.57 47.06 -34.52
N ASN A 114 24.70 48.05 -34.26
CA ASN A 114 25.10 49.44 -34.00
C ASN A 114 25.04 49.79 -32.51
N LEU A 115 26.09 50.45 -32.00
CA LEU A 115 26.17 50.84 -30.59
C LEU A 115 25.11 51.89 -30.25
N SER A 116 24.25 51.59 -29.27
CA SER A 116 23.10 52.43 -28.91
C SER A 116 23.18 52.99 -27.49
N LEU A 117 23.87 52.32 -26.57
CA LEU A 117 24.06 52.81 -25.20
C LEU A 117 25.44 52.38 -24.66
N THR A 118 26.05 53.24 -23.85
CA THR A 118 27.24 52.92 -23.03
C THR A 118 26.99 53.36 -21.59
N THR A 119 27.24 52.47 -20.64
CA THR A 119 27.06 52.71 -19.21
C THR A 119 28.03 51.84 -18.39
N VAL A 120 27.95 51.93 -17.06
CA VAL A 120 28.54 50.97 -16.12
C VAL A 120 27.41 50.24 -15.39
N MET A 121 27.52 48.93 -15.28
CA MET A 121 26.70 48.12 -14.38
C MET A 121 27.62 47.17 -13.60
N THR A 122 27.23 46.81 -12.39
CA THR A 122 27.89 45.76 -11.60
C THR A 122 26.91 44.62 -11.37
N VAL A 123 27.32 43.40 -11.70
CA VAL A 123 26.55 42.19 -11.39
C VAL A 123 26.41 42.08 -9.87
N GLN A 124 25.18 41.97 -9.36
CA GLN A 124 24.89 41.91 -7.92
C GLN A 124 24.80 40.47 -7.40
N SER A 125 24.19 39.56 -8.16
CA SER A 125 24.07 38.14 -7.79
C SER A 125 23.93 37.24 -9.01
N GLN A 126 24.51 36.04 -8.94
CA GLN A 126 24.39 34.98 -9.97
C GLN A 126 23.42 33.86 -9.57
N SER A 127 22.73 34.00 -8.44
CA SER A 127 21.92 32.92 -7.84
C SER A 127 20.67 32.55 -8.64
N ASN A 128 20.24 33.41 -9.56
CA ASN A 128 19.06 33.17 -10.39
C ASN A 128 19.44 32.48 -11.70
N SER A 129 18.51 31.69 -12.22
CA SER A 129 18.59 31.10 -13.56
C SER A 129 18.62 32.17 -14.64
N LEU A 130 19.25 31.87 -15.78
CA LEU A 130 19.05 32.67 -16.99
C LEU A 130 17.75 32.21 -17.66
N VAL A 131 16.83 33.14 -17.89
CA VAL A 131 15.51 32.89 -18.47
C VAL A 131 15.34 33.67 -19.77
N ILE A 132 14.84 33.01 -20.81
CA ILE A 132 14.44 33.63 -22.08
C ILE A 132 12.93 33.84 -22.07
N GLY A 133 12.49 35.03 -22.51
CA GLY A 133 11.08 35.38 -22.65
C GLY A 133 10.37 35.87 -21.38
N ASP A 134 11.04 35.87 -20.22
CA ASP A 134 10.44 36.35 -18.97
C ASP A 134 11.46 37.05 -18.05
N GLY A 135 11.14 38.30 -17.69
CA GLY A 135 11.89 39.12 -16.76
C GLY A 135 11.63 38.83 -15.28
N SER A 136 10.47 38.27 -14.91
CA SER A 136 10.04 38.06 -13.51
C SER A 136 10.37 36.66 -12.97
N HIS A 137 10.86 35.75 -13.84
CA HIS A 137 11.21 34.37 -13.50
C HIS A 137 10.00 33.56 -12.98
N GLY A 138 8.80 33.92 -13.40
CA GLY A 138 7.53 33.32 -12.95
C GLY A 138 6.95 33.89 -11.66
N ALA A 139 7.54 34.95 -11.09
CA ALA A 139 6.90 35.67 -9.99
C ALA A 139 5.67 36.45 -10.51
N PRO A 140 4.58 36.56 -9.73
CA PRO A 140 3.39 37.33 -10.13
C PRO A 140 3.76 38.79 -10.39
N GLY A 141 3.62 39.26 -11.62
CA GLY A 141 4.09 40.59 -12.02
C GLY A 141 4.40 40.81 -13.51
N GLY A 142 4.24 39.79 -14.36
CA GLY A 142 4.00 39.94 -15.80
C GLY A 142 5.10 40.63 -16.62
N GLN A 143 6.37 40.26 -16.43
CA GLN A 143 7.46 40.78 -17.27
C GLN A 143 7.75 39.89 -18.49
N CYS A 144 6.71 39.27 -19.04
CA CYS A 144 6.81 38.32 -20.13
C CYS A 144 6.95 39.07 -21.46
N PHE A 145 7.86 38.61 -22.32
CA PHE A 145 8.01 39.14 -23.66
C PHE A 145 6.79 38.79 -24.51
N ASN A 146 6.35 39.72 -25.34
CA ASN A 146 5.30 39.49 -26.31
C ASN A 146 5.90 39.65 -27.70
N GLY A 147 5.97 38.56 -28.47
CA GLY A 147 6.60 38.53 -29.79
C GLY A 147 7.41 37.27 -30.00
N LEU A 148 8.21 37.29 -31.05
CA LEU A 148 9.06 36.17 -31.45
C LEU A 148 10.49 36.45 -30.98
N ILE A 149 11.14 35.41 -30.44
CA ILE A 149 12.57 35.41 -30.10
C ILE A 149 13.21 34.24 -30.84
N ASP A 150 14.35 34.49 -31.47
CA ASP A 150 15.13 33.47 -32.13
C ASP A 150 16.63 33.65 -31.91
N GLU A 151 17.38 32.56 -32.14
CA GLU A 151 18.84 32.43 -32.06
C GLU A 151 19.46 33.12 -30.84
N VAL A 152 18.98 32.80 -29.63
CA VAL A 152 19.60 33.35 -28.41
C VAL A 152 20.98 32.73 -28.20
N ARG A 153 22.01 33.59 -28.08
CA ARG A 153 23.39 33.16 -27.84
C ARG A 153 23.96 33.89 -26.63
N ILE A 154 24.70 33.15 -25.80
CA ILE A 154 25.37 33.67 -24.61
C ILE A 154 26.85 33.34 -24.70
N SER A 155 27.70 34.33 -24.41
CA SER A 155 29.16 34.18 -24.43
C SER A 155 29.78 34.78 -23.18
N SER A 156 30.81 34.12 -22.65
CA SER A 156 31.67 34.64 -21.57
C SER A 156 32.65 35.72 -22.04
N VAL A 157 32.61 36.10 -23.31
CA VAL A 157 33.44 37.16 -23.90
C VAL A 157 32.60 38.41 -24.11
N ALA A 158 33.14 39.56 -23.73
CA ALA A 158 32.55 40.85 -24.05
C ALA A 158 32.90 41.25 -25.50
N ARG A 159 32.03 40.90 -26.45
CA ARG A 159 32.26 41.01 -27.90
C ARG A 159 31.95 42.40 -28.45
N GLY A 160 32.64 42.75 -29.54
CA GLY A 160 32.33 43.90 -30.37
C GLY A 160 31.45 43.54 -31.59
N PRO A 161 30.93 44.54 -32.31
CA PRO A 161 29.98 44.33 -33.41
C PRO A 161 30.52 43.54 -34.61
N THR A 162 31.84 43.40 -34.75
CA THR A 162 32.47 42.60 -35.81
C THR A 162 32.61 41.12 -35.47
N GLU A 163 32.24 40.73 -34.25
CA GLU A 163 32.41 39.36 -33.73
C GLU A 163 31.07 38.62 -33.56
N PHE A 164 29.97 39.21 -34.06
CA PHE A 164 28.63 38.59 -34.13
C PHE A 164 28.52 37.66 -35.37
N VAL A 165 27.71 36.59 -35.33
CA VAL A 165 27.57 35.55 -36.38
C VAL A 165 26.26 35.70 -37.20
N PHE A 166 26.29 35.57 -38.56
CA PHE A 166 25.15 35.74 -39.51
C PHE A 166 25.11 34.68 -40.66
N VAL A 167 23.95 34.42 -41.31
CA VAL A 167 23.72 33.50 -42.49
C VAL A 167 23.84 34.24 -43.86
N ASN A 168 24.23 33.57 -44.96
CA ASN A 168 24.42 34.10 -46.34
C ASN A 168 23.32 33.62 -47.34
N ASP A 169 22.93 34.49 -48.28
CA ASP A 169 22.00 34.29 -49.41
C ASP A 169 22.53 35.19 -50.56
N THR A 170 23.19 34.61 -51.55
CA THR A 170 24.02 35.31 -52.55
C THR A 170 23.24 35.78 -53.76
N ASP A 171 22.22 35.05 -54.18
CA ASP A 171 21.40 35.40 -55.35
C ASP A 171 20.05 36.04 -55.00
N GLY A 172 19.71 36.12 -53.71
CA GLY A 172 18.66 36.96 -53.16
C GLY A 172 17.25 36.42 -53.42
N ASP A 173 17.12 35.12 -53.61
CA ASP A 173 15.87 34.45 -53.91
C ASP A 173 15.13 33.95 -52.66
N GLY A 174 15.74 34.12 -51.49
CA GLY A 174 15.19 33.75 -50.18
C GLY A 174 15.67 32.40 -49.66
N LEU A 175 16.50 31.67 -50.42
CA LEU A 175 17.14 30.42 -49.99
C LEU A 175 18.60 30.67 -49.55
N PRO A 176 19.12 29.96 -48.53
CA PRO A 176 20.54 30.06 -48.19
C PRO A 176 21.44 29.29 -49.17
N ASP A 177 22.60 29.86 -49.50
CA ASP A 177 23.60 29.27 -50.40
C ASP A 177 23.95 27.80 -50.07
N ASP A 178 24.06 27.49 -48.77
CA ASP A 178 24.42 26.15 -48.29
C ASP A 178 23.28 25.14 -48.50
N TRP A 179 22.02 25.57 -48.44
CA TRP A 179 20.84 24.72 -48.67
C TRP A 179 20.66 24.41 -50.16
N GLU A 180 20.79 25.42 -51.03
CA GLU A 180 20.76 25.23 -52.49
C GLU A 180 21.88 24.29 -52.96
N THR A 181 23.08 24.42 -52.39
CA THR A 181 24.21 23.56 -52.72
C THR A 181 23.96 22.10 -52.31
N LEU A 182 23.28 21.88 -51.18
CA LEU A 182 22.95 20.55 -50.67
C LEU A 182 21.95 19.82 -51.60
N TRP A 183 20.86 20.48 -51.98
CA TRP A 183 19.77 19.85 -52.71
C TRP A 183 19.91 19.92 -54.23
N PHE A 184 20.53 20.98 -54.76
CA PHE A 184 20.61 21.24 -56.20
C PHE A 184 22.04 21.25 -56.76
N GLY A 185 23.06 21.14 -55.89
CA GLY A 185 24.46 21.05 -56.29
C GLY A 185 25.10 22.37 -56.72
N GLY A 186 24.44 23.51 -56.51
CA GLY A 186 24.98 24.85 -56.74
C GLY A 186 23.93 25.96 -56.64
N ILE A 187 24.42 27.19 -56.42
CA ILE A 187 23.61 28.41 -56.27
C ILE A 187 22.98 28.82 -57.61
N GLY A 188 21.69 29.18 -57.60
CA GLY A 188 20.97 29.69 -58.77
C GLY A 188 20.55 28.64 -59.81
N ALA A 189 20.60 27.36 -59.46
CA ALA A 189 20.10 26.26 -60.30
C ALA A 189 18.57 26.19 -60.31
N TYR A 190 17.95 26.47 -59.17
CA TYR A 190 16.52 26.61 -58.95
C TYR A 190 16.29 27.80 -58.03
N SER A 191 15.21 28.53 -58.25
CA SER A 191 14.80 29.65 -57.40
C SER A 191 13.90 29.19 -56.26
N GLY A 192 13.74 30.02 -55.23
CA GLY A 192 12.75 29.82 -54.17
C GLY A 192 11.29 29.61 -54.64
N ALA A 193 10.95 29.98 -55.89
CA ALA A 193 9.61 29.82 -56.45
C ALA A 193 9.42 28.57 -57.34
N ASP A 194 10.50 27.83 -57.60
CA ASP A 194 10.45 26.61 -58.41
C ASP A 194 9.95 25.41 -57.59
N ASP A 195 9.40 24.41 -58.29
CA ASP A 195 8.85 23.15 -57.76
C ASP A 195 9.44 21.99 -58.60
N PRO A 196 10.65 21.52 -58.25
CA PRO A 196 11.40 20.56 -59.08
C PRO A 196 10.78 19.15 -59.12
N ASP A 197 10.14 18.70 -58.04
CA ASP A 197 9.57 17.36 -57.91
C ASP A 197 8.06 17.27 -58.18
N ARG A 198 7.39 18.42 -58.30
CA ARG A 198 6.00 18.61 -58.75
C ARG A 198 4.97 18.07 -57.77
N ASP A 199 5.24 18.19 -56.49
CA ASP A 199 4.27 17.92 -55.44
C ASP A 199 3.31 19.11 -55.19
N GLY A 200 3.63 20.28 -55.76
CA GLY A 200 2.84 21.51 -55.67
C GLY A 200 3.34 22.52 -54.64
N PHE A 201 4.47 22.26 -53.97
CA PHE A 201 5.15 23.18 -53.07
C PHE A 201 6.39 23.79 -53.72
N THR A 202 6.66 25.07 -53.42
CA THR A 202 7.86 25.73 -53.92
C THR A 202 9.06 25.44 -53.01
N ASN A 203 10.27 25.45 -53.54
CA ASN A 203 11.52 25.30 -52.78
C ASN A 203 11.58 26.17 -51.51
N LEU A 204 11.06 27.40 -51.54
CA LEU A 204 11.02 28.27 -50.37
C LEU A 204 10.11 27.72 -49.26
N GLN A 205 8.94 27.18 -49.62
CA GLN A 205 8.02 26.56 -48.66
C GLN A 205 8.62 25.30 -48.06
N GLU A 206 9.33 24.52 -48.87
CA GLU A 206 10.00 23.31 -48.43
C GLU A 206 11.21 23.61 -47.56
N TYR A 207 12.01 24.61 -47.92
CA TYR A 207 13.08 25.13 -47.07
C TYR A 207 12.55 25.62 -45.71
N GLU A 208 11.44 26.34 -45.73
CA GLU A 208 10.78 26.83 -44.51
C GLU A 208 10.21 25.68 -43.66
N ALA A 209 9.78 24.58 -44.26
CA ALA A 209 9.25 23.41 -43.54
C ALA A 209 10.33 22.38 -43.16
N GLY A 210 11.47 22.37 -43.85
CA GLY A 210 12.49 21.34 -43.74
C GLY A 210 12.23 20.09 -44.59
N SER A 211 11.25 20.12 -45.51
CA SER A 211 10.97 19.04 -46.46
C SER A 211 11.99 18.96 -47.59
N ASN A 212 11.95 17.87 -48.35
CA ASN A 212 12.94 17.52 -49.35
C ASN A 212 12.48 17.93 -50.77
N PRO A 213 13.10 18.98 -51.36
CA PRO A 213 12.63 19.62 -52.60
C PRO A 213 12.85 18.84 -53.89
N VAL A 214 13.25 17.58 -53.77
CA VAL A 214 13.47 16.68 -54.90
C VAL A 214 12.75 15.34 -54.69
N VAL A 215 11.88 15.22 -53.68
CA VAL A 215 11.13 14.01 -53.33
C VAL A 215 9.66 14.36 -53.11
N ALA A 216 8.83 14.11 -54.13
CA ALA A 216 7.43 14.53 -54.18
C ALA A 216 6.47 13.98 -53.10
N VAL A 217 6.95 13.11 -52.20
CA VAL A 217 6.19 12.60 -51.05
C VAL A 217 6.61 13.26 -49.73
N SER A 218 7.75 13.95 -49.72
CA SER A 218 8.23 14.77 -48.59
C SER A 218 7.69 16.17 -48.77
N THR A 219 6.53 16.43 -48.16
CA THR A 219 5.83 17.71 -48.31
C THR A 219 5.97 18.54 -47.04
N PRO A 220 5.69 19.86 -47.07
CA PRO A 220 5.63 20.67 -45.85
C PRO A 220 4.64 20.21 -44.76
N ASN A 221 3.81 19.21 -45.01
CA ASN A 221 2.87 18.64 -44.02
C ASN A 221 3.24 17.21 -43.59
N ASP A 222 4.25 16.59 -44.21
CA ASP A 222 4.71 15.21 -44.02
C ASP A 222 6.16 15.18 -44.52
N THR A 223 7.05 15.67 -43.66
CA THR A 223 8.43 16.05 -44.01
C THR A 223 9.32 14.83 -44.20
N ASP A 224 9.10 13.75 -43.44
CA ASP A 224 9.85 12.49 -43.55
C ASP A 224 9.20 11.46 -44.49
N ALA A 225 8.03 11.78 -45.03
CA ALA A 225 7.33 11.08 -46.10
C ALA A 225 6.86 9.66 -45.74
N ASP A 226 6.42 9.47 -44.51
CA ASP A 226 5.99 8.17 -44.01
C ASP A 226 4.46 7.98 -44.02
N GLY A 227 3.69 9.03 -44.31
CA GLY A 227 2.23 9.03 -44.38
C GLY A 227 1.52 9.48 -43.09
N LEU A 228 2.27 9.78 -42.03
CA LEU A 228 1.81 10.52 -40.86
C LEU A 228 2.00 12.04 -41.10
N PRO A 229 1.05 12.90 -40.70
CA PRO A 229 1.24 14.34 -40.81
C PRO A 229 2.11 14.88 -39.68
N ASP A 230 3.09 15.73 -40.00
CA ASP A 230 4.01 16.35 -39.02
C ASP A 230 3.27 16.96 -37.83
N ALA A 231 2.14 17.64 -38.09
CA ALA A 231 1.34 18.27 -37.04
C ALA A 231 0.74 17.26 -36.05
N TRP A 232 0.37 16.07 -36.50
CA TRP A 232 -0.13 14.99 -35.65
C TRP A 232 1.04 14.39 -34.85
N GLU A 233 2.14 14.05 -35.51
CA GLU A 233 3.32 13.47 -34.86
C GLU A 233 3.93 14.40 -33.82
N LEU A 234 4.07 15.69 -34.11
CA LEU A 234 4.58 16.66 -33.13
C LEU A 234 3.64 16.86 -31.94
N THR A 235 2.32 16.76 -32.17
CA THR A 235 1.33 16.90 -31.09
C THR A 235 1.36 15.69 -30.17
N TRP A 236 1.47 14.48 -30.72
CA TRP A 236 1.26 13.24 -29.99
C TRP A 236 2.56 12.50 -29.64
N LEU A 237 3.55 12.51 -30.51
CA LEU A 237 4.83 11.79 -30.36
C LEU A 237 6.00 12.73 -30.04
N GLY A 238 5.84 14.03 -30.30
CA GLY A 238 6.86 15.06 -30.06
C GLY A 238 8.08 14.94 -30.99
N SER A 239 8.02 14.09 -32.02
CA SER A 239 9.12 13.82 -32.95
C SER A 239 8.59 13.17 -34.25
N LEU A 240 9.28 13.43 -35.36
CA LEU A 240 9.06 12.82 -36.70
C LEU A 240 9.99 11.60 -36.91
N VAL A 241 10.07 10.71 -35.93
CA VAL A 241 10.99 9.53 -36.01
C VAL A 241 10.21 8.22 -36.01
N TYR A 242 8.93 8.29 -35.69
CA TYR A 242 8.08 7.14 -35.48
C TYR A 242 7.22 6.91 -36.71
N GLY A 243 7.35 5.73 -37.30
CA GLY A 243 6.61 5.34 -38.49
C GLY A 243 5.12 5.02 -38.22
N PRO A 244 4.29 4.93 -39.26
CA PRO A 244 2.88 4.54 -39.14
C PRO A 244 2.66 3.14 -38.56
N ASP A 245 3.64 2.24 -38.67
CA ASP A 245 3.61 0.87 -38.16
C ASP A 245 4.27 0.71 -36.77
N ASP A 246 4.81 1.79 -36.20
CA ASP A 246 5.41 1.75 -34.88
C ASP A 246 4.34 1.76 -33.79
N ASP A 247 4.69 1.19 -32.63
CA ASP A 247 3.89 1.07 -31.41
C ASP A 247 4.74 1.64 -30.25
N PRO A 248 4.72 2.97 -30.03
CA PRO A 248 5.64 3.64 -29.09
C PRO A 248 5.34 3.35 -27.62
N ASP A 249 4.10 2.99 -27.26
CA ASP A 249 3.67 2.74 -25.88
C ASP A 249 3.45 1.25 -25.54
N GLY A 250 3.48 0.37 -26.54
CA GLY A 250 3.53 -1.08 -26.39
C GLY A 250 2.17 -1.73 -26.18
N ASP A 251 1.08 -1.11 -26.64
CA ASP A 251 -0.30 -1.60 -26.48
C ASP A 251 -0.78 -2.52 -27.62
N SER A 252 0.09 -2.78 -28.61
CA SER A 252 -0.16 -3.57 -29.83
C SER A 252 -0.98 -2.88 -30.93
N PHE A 253 -1.26 -1.59 -30.79
CA PHE A 253 -1.80 -0.76 -31.86
C PHE A 253 -0.71 0.10 -32.48
N THR A 254 -0.80 0.26 -33.80
CA THR A 254 0.14 1.09 -34.56
C THR A 254 -0.32 2.54 -34.58
N ASN A 255 0.62 3.48 -34.71
CA ASN A 255 0.33 4.91 -34.88
C ASN A 255 -0.77 5.18 -35.93
N ALA A 256 -0.80 4.42 -37.04
CA ALA A 256 -1.82 4.54 -38.06
C ALA A 256 -3.23 4.12 -37.58
N GLN A 257 -3.33 3.07 -36.76
CA GLN A 257 -4.60 2.61 -36.18
C GLN A 257 -5.12 3.59 -35.15
N GLU A 258 -4.24 4.10 -34.30
CA GLU A 258 -4.59 5.04 -33.25
C GLU A 258 -5.02 6.39 -33.81
N ARG A 259 -4.29 6.91 -34.81
CA ARG A 259 -4.71 8.10 -35.55
C ARG A 259 -6.09 7.92 -36.18
N ALA A 260 -6.41 6.73 -36.68
CA ALA A 260 -7.71 6.44 -37.28
C ALA A 260 -8.84 6.36 -36.23
N ALA A 261 -8.52 5.89 -35.02
CA ALA A 261 -9.44 5.82 -33.87
C ALA A 261 -9.57 7.16 -33.12
N GLY A 262 -8.59 8.05 -33.25
CA GLY A 262 -8.51 9.30 -32.48
C GLY A 262 -7.93 9.11 -31.07
N THR A 263 -7.14 8.05 -30.87
CA THR A 263 -6.55 7.64 -29.58
C THR A 263 -5.11 8.14 -29.46
N HIS A 264 -4.49 7.94 -28.29
CA HIS A 264 -3.20 8.58 -27.96
C HIS A 264 -2.00 7.62 -28.12
N PRO A 265 -1.11 7.82 -29.11
CA PRO A 265 -0.03 6.90 -29.49
C PRO A 265 1.19 6.85 -28.55
N ASN A 266 1.03 7.39 -27.35
CA ASN A 266 2.04 7.41 -26.31
C ASN A 266 1.44 7.12 -24.92
N ASN A 267 0.18 6.69 -24.89
CA ASN A 267 -0.57 6.38 -23.69
C ASN A 267 -1.25 5.02 -23.91
N PRO A 268 -0.70 3.93 -23.34
CA PRO A 268 -1.20 2.58 -23.61
C PRO A 268 -2.60 2.34 -23.01
N ALA A 269 -3.11 3.29 -22.22
CA ALA A 269 -4.46 3.27 -21.68
C ALA A 269 -5.50 3.91 -22.63
N SER A 270 -5.09 4.69 -23.64
CA SER A 270 -5.97 5.31 -24.63
C SER A 270 -5.73 4.63 -25.97
N ASN A 271 -6.49 3.58 -26.23
CA ASN A 271 -6.26 2.70 -27.38
C ASN A 271 -7.58 2.50 -28.16
N PRO A 272 -7.53 1.98 -29.39
CA PRO A 272 -8.73 1.82 -30.22
C PRO A 272 -9.85 0.95 -29.63
N ASP A 273 -9.59 0.20 -28.56
CA ASP A 273 -10.59 -0.57 -27.81
C ASP A 273 -11.11 0.16 -26.55
N ASP A 274 -10.46 1.25 -26.10
CA ASP A 274 -10.77 2.11 -24.93
C ASP A 274 -10.36 3.56 -25.26
N THR A 275 -11.24 4.28 -25.96
CA THR A 275 -10.90 5.56 -26.61
C THR A 275 -10.73 6.69 -25.61
N ASP A 276 -11.53 6.71 -24.54
CA ASP A 276 -11.53 7.78 -23.53
C ASP A 276 -10.62 7.50 -22.32
N ALA A 277 -9.96 6.34 -22.31
CA ALA A 277 -8.86 5.96 -21.44
C ALA A 277 -9.26 5.88 -19.96
N ASP A 278 -10.49 5.44 -19.72
CA ASP A 278 -11.03 5.34 -18.37
C ASP A 278 -10.91 3.92 -17.77
N GLY A 279 -10.55 2.93 -18.60
CA GLY A 279 -10.37 1.54 -18.23
C GLY A 279 -11.56 0.63 -18.58
N LEU A 280 -12.59 1.14 -19.25
CA LEU A 280 -13.72 0.40 -19.81
C LEU A 280 -13.56 0.27 -21.34
N PRO A 281 -13.86 -0.90 -21.95
CA PRO A 281 -13.81 -0.98 -23.40
C PRO A 281 -15.02 -0.28 -24.06
N ASP A 282 -14.76 0.44 -25.15
CA ASP A 282 -15.75 1.17 -25.95
C ASP A 282 -16.96 0.28 -26.30
N ALA A 283 -16.69 -0.96 -26.71
CA ALA A 283 -17.74 -1.90 -27.12
C ALA A 283 -18.66 -2.29 -25.97
N TRP A 284 -18.13 -2.34 -24.74
CA TRP A 284 -18.90 -2.65 -23.54
C TRP A 284 -19.73 -1.45 -23.10
N GLU A 285 -19.14 -0.25 -23.06
CA GLU A 285 -19.87 0.97 -22.72
C GLU A 285 -20.98 1.28 -23.74
N GLN A 286 -20.73 1.05 -25.02
CA GLN A 286 -21.76 1.18 -26.07
C GLN A 286 -22.90 0.16 -25.89
N LEU A 287 -22.60 -1.02 -25.35
CA LEU A 287 -23.61 -2.05 -25.08
C LEU A 287 -24.51 -1.67 -23.89
N HIS A 288 -23.93 -1.16 -22.81
CA HIS A 288 -24.64 -0.88 -21.56
C HIS A 288 -25.18 0.56 -21.47
N PHE A 289 -24.39 1.56 -21.83
CA PHE A 289 -24.74 2.99 -21.70
C PHE A 289 -25.12 3.64 -23.03
N GLY A 290 -24.64 3.10 -24.16
CA GLY A 290 -24.82 3.69 -25.49
C GLY A 290 -23.98 4.94 -25.74
N SER A 291 -22.97 5.19 -24.90
CA SER A 291 -22.00 6.28 -25.00
C SER A 291 -20.77 6.01 -24.12
N LEU A 292 -19.64 6.64 -24.45
CA LEU A 292 -18.38 6.63 -23.69
C LEU A 292 -18.34 7.79 -22.66
N ALA A 293 -19.39 7.95 -21.88
CA ALA A 293 -19.53 9.11 -20.99
C ALA A 293 -19.56 8.74 -19.51
N GLU A 294 -19.87 7.48 -19.23
CA GLU A 294 -19.99 6.95 -17.87
C GLU A 294 -18.65 6.37 -17.47
N GLY A 295 -17.95 7.10 -16.59
CA GLY A 295 -16.60 6.72 -16.20
C GLY A 295 -16.53 5.37 -15.48
N ALA A 296 -15.37 4.72 -15.49
CA ALA A 296 -15.02 3.52 -14.71
C ALA A 296 -15.42 3.56 -13.22
N ALA A 297 -15.51 4.75 -12.61
CA ALA A 297 -15.91 4.95 -11.21
C ALA A 297 -17.39 5.30 -11.02
N GLY A 298 -18.17 5.35 -12.10
CA GLY A 298 -19.61 5.62 -12.08
C GLY A 298 -20.41 4.46 -11.50
N ASP A 299 -21.57 4.79 -10.95
CA ASP A 299 -22.56 3.88 -10.36
C ASP A 299 -23.95 4.34 -10.88
N PRO A 300 -24.32 3.98 -12.12
CA PRO A 300 -25.48 4.55 -12.80
C PRO A 300 -26.80 3.98 -12.29
N ASP A 301 -26.80 2.78 -11.73
CA ASP A 301 -27.99 2.11 -11.21
C ASP A 301 -28.16 2.20 -9.68
N GLY A 302 -27.12 2.63 -8.96
CA GLY A 302 -27.15 3.01 -7.55
C GLY A 302 -27.02 1.84 -6.59
N ASP A 303 -26.29 0.79 -6.98
CA ASP A 303 -26.10 -0.44 -6.22
C ASP A 303 -24.79 -0.46 -5.36
N ASP A 304 -24.06 0.66 -5.35
CA ASP A 304 -22.75 0.90 -4.70
C ASP A 304 -21.55 0.21 -5.39
N TYR A 305 -21.70 -0.33 -6.60
CA TYR A 305 -20.60 -0.85 -7.42
C TYR A 305 -20.23 0.09 -8.55
N ALA A 306 -18.94 0.10 -8.90
CA ALA A 306 -18.44 0.95 -9.96
C ALA A 306 -18.45 0.21 -11.31
N ASN A 307 -18.70 0.92 -12.41
CA ASN A 307 -18.71 0.37 -13.77
C ASN A 307 -17.50 -0.54 -14.09
N LEU A 308 -16.30 -0.20 -13.61
CA LEU A 308 -15.09 -1.02 -13.80
C LEU A 308 -15.15 -2.35 -13.06
N GLU A 309 -15.72 -2.37 -11.86
CA GLU A 309 -15.94 -3.57 -11.06
C GLU A 309 -16.97 -4.48 -11.76
N GLU A 310 -18.01 -3.89 -12.35
CA GLU A 310 -19.04 -4.58 -13.12
C GLU A 310 -18.57 -5.14 -14.45
N TYR A 311 -17.79 -4.37 -15.20
CA TYR A 311 -17.13 -4.83 -16.42
C TYR A 311 -16.24 -6.05 -16.14
N GLN A 312 -15.45 -6.00 -15.05
CA GLN A 312 -14.55 -7.08 -14.66
C GLN A 312 -15.29 -8.36 -14.23
N ASP A 313 -16.44 -8.20 -13.56
CA ASP A 313 -17.25 -9.31 -13.07
C ASP A 313 -18.36 -9.76 -14.05
N GLY A 314 -18.51 -9.06 -15.17
CA GLY A 314 -19.47 -9.39 -16.24
C GLY A 314 -20.92 -9.18 -15.82
N THR A 315 -21.17 -8.20 -14.94
CA THR A 315 -22.51 -7.82 -14.47
C THR A 315 -23.06 -6.65 -15.29
N ASP A 316 -24.32 -6.26 -15.02
CA ASP A 316 -25.02 -5.28 -15.86
C ASP A 316 -25.12 -3.96 -15.10
N PRO A 317 -24.31 -2.93 -15.43
CA PRO A 317 -24.20 -1.65 -14.73
C PRO A 317 -25.42 -0.73 -14.87
N THR A 318 -26.51 -1.28 -15.40
CA THR A 318 -27.78 -0.58 -15.57
C THR A 318 -28.93 -1.28 -14.85
N ASP A 319 -28.65 -2.40 -14.17
CA ASP A 319 -29.61 -3.20 -13.43
C ASP A 319 -29.12 -3.38 -11.99
N PRO A 320 -29.72 -2.70 -10.99
CA PRO A 320 -29.24 -2.71 -9.60
C PRO A 320 -29.42 -4.06 -8.88
N GLU A 321 -30.00 -5.06 -9.56
CA GLU A 321 -30.05 -6.45 -9.10
C GLU A 321 -28.94 -7.32 -9.71
N SER A 322 -28.14 -6.77 -10.63
CA SER A 322 -27.03 -7.39 -11.38
C SER A 322 -25.70 -6.88 -10.83
N VAL A 323 -25.38 -7.29 -9.61
CA VAL A 323 -24.23 -6.73 -8.86
C VAL A 323 -22.97 -7.61 -8.96
N PRO A 324 -21.76 -7.03 -9.01
CA PRO A 324 -20.50 -7.74 -8.87
C PRO A 324 -20.48 -8.61 -7.61
N GLU A 325 -20.06 -9.86 -7.78
CA GLU A 325 -19.89 -10.75 -6.64
C GLU A 325 -18.62 -10.32 -5.90
N PRO A 326 -18.72 -9.71 -4.71
CA PRO A 326 -17.57 -9.08 -4.06
C PRO A 326 -16.43 -10.09 -3.93
N PRO A 327 -15.17 -9.70 -4.22
CA PRO A 327 -14.05 -10.62 -4.18
C PRO A 327 -14.03 -11.31 -2.83
N LEU A 328 -14.05 -12.65 -2.84
CA LEU A 328 -14.13 -13.43 -1.61
C LEU A 328 -13.03 -13.06 -0.63
N VAL A 329 -11.85 -12.69 -1.16
CA VAL A 329 -10.68 -12.27 -0.39
C VAL A 329 -10.16 -10.93 -0.91
N ARG A 330 -9.95 -9.96 -0.04
CA ARG A 330 -9.41 -8.63 -0.37
C ARG A 330 -8.39 -8.18 0.66
N LEU A 331 -7.21 -7.74 0.24
CA LEU A 331 -6.27 -7.04 1.12
C LEU A 331 -6.56 -5.54 1.06
N VAL A 332 -6.87 -4.94 2.21
CA VAL A 332 -6.99 -3.49 2.36
C VAL A 332 -5.79 -2.98 3.18
N PRO A 333 -4.78 -2.38 2.54
CA PRO A 333 -3.68 -1.73 3.25
C PRO A 333 -4.19 -0.70 4.26
N VAL A 334 -3.48 -0.53 5.38
CA VAL A 334 -3.67 0.64 6.22
C VAL A 334 -2.97 1.80 5.51
N GLU A 335 -3.75 2.65 4.84
CA GLU A 335 -3.26 3.82 4.09
C GLU A 335 -4.26 4.96 4.26
N ASP A 336 -3.76 6.19 4.48
CA ASP A 336 -4.59 7.39 4.66
C ASP A 336 -4.71 8.25 3.39
N GLY A 337 -4.09 7.82 2.30
CA GLY A 337 -4.06 8.51 1.01
C GLY A 337 -2.99 9.59 0.89
N ASP A 338 -2.21 9.86 1.94
CA ASP A 338 -1.05 10.75 1.87
C ASP A 338 0.24 9.95 1.62
N ALA A 339 0.77 10.05 0.40
CA ALA A 339 2.00 9.35 0.01
C ALA A 339 3.23 9.73 0.85
N ASN A 340 3.18 10.83 1.62
CA ASN A 340 4.30 11.28 2.46
C ASN A 340 4.36 10.64 3.85
N THR A 341 3.27 10.02 4.32
CA THR A 341 3.16 9.59 5.73
C THR A 341 3.43 8.10 5.95
N SER A 342 3.39 7.30 4.89
CA SER A 342 3.81 5.89 4.82
C SER A 342 3.37 5.06 6.03
N GLU A 343 2.18 4.48 5.96
CA GLU A 343 1.46 3.79 7.05
C GLU A 343 1.94 2.34 7.31
N TYR A 344 3.23 2.06 7.08
CA TYR A 344 3.81 0.72 7.21
C TYR A 344 4.00 0.30 8.68
N GLY A 345 4.07 -1.01 8.93
CA GLY A 345 4.34 -1.59 10.24
C GLY A 345 5.81 -1.96 10.44
N PHE A 346 6.28 -1.95 11.68
CA PHE A 346 7.57 -2.52 12.04
C PHE A 346 7.57 -4.04 11.81
N ALA A 347 8.53 -4.51 11.01
CA ALA A 347 8.57 -5.87 10.44
C ALA A 347 9.78 -6.68 10.93
N GLY A 348 10.17 -6.50 12.20
CA GLY A 348 11.28 -7.23 12.81
C GLY A 348 11.02 -8.73 12.93
N SER A 349 12.07 -9.48 13.28
CA SER A 349 12.00 -10.96 13.38
C SER A 349 11.10 -11.48 14.50
N SER A 350 10.66 -10.61 15.40
CA SER A 350 9.75 -10.95 16.49
C SER A 350 8.28 -10.99 16.09
N ALA A 351 7.93 -10.45 14.91
CA ALA A 351 6.55 -10.28 14.46
C ALA A 351 5.66 -9.55 15.49
N ILE A 352 6.22 -8.54 16.19
CA ILE A 352 5.59 -7.87 17.35
C ILE A 352 4.15 -7.36 17.11
N ASN A 353 3.81 -7.00 15.87
CA ASN A 353 2.46 -6.55 15.49
C ASN A 353 1.47 -7.70 15.24
N ALA A 354 1.96 -8.92 15.01
CA ALA A 354 1.17 -10.05 14.54
C ALA A 354 1.60 -11.37 15.23
N VAL A 355 1.28 -11.48 16.53
CA VAL A 355 1.37 -12.72 17.31
C VAL A 355 -0.02 -13.10 17.83
N SER A 356 -0.34 -14.39 17.84
CA SER A 356 -1.73 -14.88 17.95
C SER A 356 -2.41 -14.59 19.29
N PHE A 357 -1.63 -14.34 20.36
CA PHE A 357 -2.19 -14.08 21.69
C PHE A 357 -2.72 -12.65 21.84
N ILE A 358 -2.50 -11.78 20.86
CA ILE A 358 -3.07 -10.43 20.84
C ILE A 358 -4.59 -10.53 20.75
N CYS A 359 -5.29 -10.06 21.79
CA CYS A 359 -6.75 -9.98 21.84
C CYS A 359 -7.12 -8.64 22.48
N SER A 360 -7.33 -7.55 21.73
CA SER A 360 -7.28 -7.44 20.26
C SER A 360 -6.33 -6.31 19.81
N SER A 361 -5.80 -6.39 18.59
CA SER A 361 -5.18 -5.25 17.88
C SER A 361 -5.92 -4.88 16.60
N LEU A 362 -6.97 -5.63 16.26
CA LEU A 362 -7.93 -5.36 15.19
C LEU A 362 -9.33 -5.64 15.75
N ALA A 363 -10.22 -4.65 15.72
CA ALA A 363 -11.58 -4.82 16.23
C ALA A 363 -12.57 -3.89 15.53
N THR A 364 -13.78 -4.39 15.30
CA THR A 364 -14.91 -3.59 14.78
C THR A 364 -15.89 -3.26 15.90
N VAL A 365 -16.22 -1.98 16.04
CA VAL A 365 -17.27 -1.49 16.94
C VAL A 365 -18.25 -0.66 16.12
N SER A 366 -19.53 -1.06 16.13
CA SER A 366 -20.52 -0.52 15.20
C SER A 366 -19.99 -0.59 13.76
N ASN A 367 -20.15 0.45 12.93
CA ASN A 367 -19.65 0.41 11.55
C ASN A 367 -18.17 0.82 11.40
N GLN A 368 -17.40 0.94 12.47
CA GLN A 368 -16.01 1.37 12.39
C GLN A 368 -15.04 0.28 12.85
N GLN A 369 -14.01 0.05 12.05
CA GLN A 369 -12.93 -0.87 12.33
C GLN A 369 -11.69 -0.10 12.78
N PHE A 370 -11.03 -0.64 13.80
CA PHE A 370 -9.85 -0.06 14.44
C PHE A 370 -8.69 -1.04 14.37
N VAL A 371 -7.49 -0.52 14.14
CA VAL A 371 -6.24 -1.28 14.19
C VAL A 371 -5.20 -0.55 15.03
N ALA A 372 -4.42 -1.26 15.84
CA ALA A 372 -3.31 -0.69 16.62
C ALA A 372 -2.03 -1.47 16.34
N TYR A 373 -0.95 -0.77 16.00
CA TYR A 373 0.32 -1.40 15.62
C TYR A 373 1.50 -0.46 15.87
N TYR A 374 2.71 -1.02 15.97
CA TYR A 374 3.94 -0.24 15.93
C TYR A 374 4.25 0.14 14.48
N GLY A 375 4.17 1.43 14.16
CA GLY A 375 4.40 1.95 12.83
C GLY A 375 5.87 2.14 12.49
N ARG A 376 6.19 2.04 11.21
CA ARG A 376 7.54 2.25 10.66
C ARG A 376 7.43 2.83 9.27
N HIS A 377 7.96 4.02 9.07
CA HIS A 377 8.02 4.63 7.75
C HIS A 377 8.88 3.76 6.80
N GLN A 378 8.40 3.55 5.58
CA GLN A 378 8.98 2.66 4.58
C GLN A 378 10.43 3.04 4.26
N THR A 379 10.68 4.32 3.98
CA THR A 379 11.99 4.82 3.53
C THR A 379 12.71 5.75 4.52
N ASP A 380 11.99 6.57 5.29
CA ASP A 380 12.59 7.51 6.25
C ASP A 380 12.90 6.85 7.60
N ALA A 381 14.15 6.43 7.81
CA ALA A 381 14.63 5.90 9.08
C ALA A 381 14.59 6.92 10.24
N SER A 382 14.57 8.22 9.93
CA SER A 382 14.54 9.31 10.90
C SER A 382 13.13 9.81 11.23
N TYR A 383 12.09 9.26 10.60
CA TYR A 383 10.71 9.67 10.81
C TYR A 383 10.35 9.64 12.30
N ALA A 384 9.80 10.76 12.78
CA ALA A 384 9.64 11.02 14.22
C ALA A 384 8.74 10.00 14.95
N TYR A 385 7.87 9.32 14.20
CA TYR A 385 6.93 8.33 14.72
C TYR A 385 7.32 6.88 14.46
N ASN A 386 8.54 6.62 13.98
CA ASN A 386 9.07 5.27 13.85
C ASN A 386 9.07 4.53 15.21
N ASN A 387 8.63 3.27 15.17
CA ASN A 387 8.53 2.36 16.32
C ASN A 387 7.58 2.84 17.43
N ARG A 388 6.62 3.70 17.09
CA ARG A 388 5.57 4.17 18.00
C ARG A 388 4.22 3.56 17.65
N ILE A 389 3.29 3.57 18.60
CA ILE A 389 1.94 3.04 18.37
C ILE A 389 1.15 3.98 17.48
N TRP A 390 0.66 3.45 16.36
CA TRP A 390 -0.26 4.11 15.44
C TRP A 390 -1.63 3.42 15.55
N ILE A 391 -2.69 4.22 15.50
CA ILE A 391 -4.08 3.75 15.54
C ILE A 391 -4.73 4.09 14.20
N GLY A 392 -5.16 3.09 13.47
CA GLY A 392 -6.01 3.27 12.28
C GLY A 392 -7.49 3.19 12.66
N ARG A 393 -8.32 4.04 12.06
CA ARG A 393 -9.79 3.94 12.06
C ARG A 393 -10.30 3.99 10.62
N ARG A 394 -11.24 3.13 10.26
CA ARG A 394 -12.02 3.28 9.02
C ARG A 394 -13.48 2.89 9.24
N SER A 395 -14.37 3.35 8.37
CA SER A 395 -15.67 2.70 8.21
C SER A 395 -15.47 1.35 7.53
N VAL A 396 -16.20 0.30 7.96
CA VAL A 396 -16.20 -0.99 7.26
C VAL A 396 -16.65 -0.76 5.82
N GLY A 397 -15.92 -1.33 4.86
CA GLY A 397 -16.13 -1.12 3.42
C GLY A 397 -15.22 -0.05 2.80
N SER A 398 -14.77 0.94 3.60
CA SER A 398 -13.80 1.94 3.13
C SER A 398 -12.41 1.33 2.89
N ARG A 399 -11.74 1.80 1.84
CA ARG A 399 -10.33 1.48 1.55
C ARG A 399 -9.35 2.42 2.26
N LEU A 400 -9.78 3.64 2.59
CA LEU A 400 -8.96 4.64 3.27
C LEU A 400 -9.14 4.57 4.80
N TRP A 401 -8.03 4.79 5.50
CA TRP A 401 -7.94 4.83 6.95
C TRP A 401 -7.61 6.24 7.44
N GLU A 402 -8.17 6.62 8.58
CA GLU A 402 -7.64 7.72 9.38
C GLU A 402 -6.55 7.16 10.30
N VAL A 403 -5.34 7.74 10.28
CA VAL A 403 -4.22 7.25 11.09
C VAL A 403 -3.79 8.27 12.15
N PHE A 404 -3.89 7.86 13.42
CA PHE A 404 -3.55 8.66 14.59
C PHE A 404 -2.25 8.15 15.22
N ARG A 405 -1.25 9.03 15.36
CA ARG A 405 0.09 8.66 15.81
C ARG A 405 0.33 9.07 17.26
N THR A 406 0.70 8.11 18.11
CA THR A 406 0.99 8.37 19.53
C THR A 406 2.49 8.60 19.77
N THR A 407 2.84 8.95 21.01
CA THR A 407 4.24 8.98 21.48
C THR A 407 4.67 7.68 22.17
N PHE A 408 3.78 6.69 22.27
CA PHE A 408 4.02 5.46 23.03
C PHE A 408 4.92 4.49 22.28
N THR A 409 5.87 3.90 22.99
CA THR A 409 6.85 2.94 22.46
C THR A 409 6.81 1.65 23.26
N ALA A 410 7.14 0.53 22.63
CA ALA A 410 7.47 -0.71 23.32
C ALA A 410 8.67 -0.50 24.26
N ASN A 411 8.76 -1.28 25.34
CA ASN A 411 10.00 -1.35 26.13
C ASN A 411 11.15 -1.91 25.30
N ASN A 412 10.86 -2.92 24.47
CA ASN A 412 11.76 -3.46 23.47
C ASN A 412 11.01 -3.80 22.17
N ILE A 413 11.19 -2.96 21.14
CA ILE A 413 10.58 -3.17 19.81
C ILE A 413 10.99 -4.50 19.13
N ASN A 414 12.11 -5.10 19.54
CA ASN A 414 12.58 -6.39 19.01
C ASN A 414 12.07 -7.59 19.82
N ASP A 415 11.33 -7.37 20.90
CA ASP A 415 10.71 -8.44 21.67
C ASP A 415 9.28 -8.71 21.17
N GLY A 416 8.97 -9.95 20.81
CA GLY A 416 7.65 -10.34 20.30
C GLY A 416 6.57 -10.44 21.39
N HIS A 417 6.96 -10.27 22.65
CA HIS A 417 6.06 -10.24 23.79
C HIS A 417 5.52 -8.82 24.07
N ASP A 418 6.26 -7.79 23.64
CA ASP A 418 6.00 -6.36 23.84
C ASP A 418 4.88 -5.79 22.95
N VAL A 419 3.88 -6.62 22.63
CA VAL A 419 2.77 -6.30 21.73
C VAL A 419 1.98 -5.07 22.18
N VAL A 420 1.21 -4.49 21.27
CA VAL A 420 0.13 -3.54 21.59
C VAL A 420 -1.22 -4.24 21.48
N SER A 421 -2.10 -4.02 22.44
CA SER A 421 -3.50 -4.47 22.38
C SER A 421 -4.46 -3.45 22.98
N PHE A 422 -5.71 -3.50 22.58
CA PHE A 422 -6.76 -2.62 23.07
C PHE A 422 -8.10 -3.31 23.27
N GLY A 423 -8.93 -2.70 24.11
CA GLY A 423 -10.37 -2.92 24.21
C GLY A 423 -11.12 -1.60 24.08
N ILE A 424 -12.36 -1.62 23.58
CA ILE A 424 -13.22 -0.43 23.50
C ILE A 424 -14.42 -0.64 24.43
N ASP A 425 -14.60 0.25 25.40
CA ASP A 425 -15.70 0.17 26.35
C ASP A 425 -17.05 0.50 25.69
N GLY A 426 -18.15 0.20 26.37
CA GLY A 426 -19.51 0.47 25.86
C GLY A 426 -19.86 1.96 25.74
N ASP A 427 -19.01 2.87 26.23
CA ASP A 427 -19.15 4.32 26.02
C ASP A 427 -18.29 4.80 24.82
N GLY A 428 -17.63 3.87 24.13
CA GLY A 428 -16.84 4.10 22.93
C GLY A 428 -15.39 4.50 23.20
N TYR A 429 -14.89 4.46 24.43
CA TYR A 429 -13.50 4.80 24.73
C TYR A 429 -12.58 3.60 24.50
N MET A 430 -11.51 3.82 23.75
CA MET A 430 -10.41 2.85 23.62
C MET A 430 -9.53 2.87 24.87
N HIS A 431 -9.21 1.67 25.35
CA HIS A 431 -8.27 1.36 26.42
C HIS A 431 -7.10 0.61 25.79
N LEU A 432 -5.91 1.19 25.83
CA LEU A 432 -4.69 0.69 25.19
C LEU A 432 -3.71 0.19 26.26
N SER A 433 -3.06 -0.95 26.01
CA SER A 433 -1.98 -1.50 26.84
C SER A 433 -0.90 -2.09 25.93
N TRP A 434 0.37 -1.90 26.26
CA TRP A 434 1.44 -2.24 25.32
C TRP A 434 2.80 -2.51 25.96
N GLY A 435 3.71 -3.15 25.23
CA GLY A 435 5.15 -3.02 25.45
C GLY A 435 5.71 -3.77 26.67
N MET A 436 5.11 -4.88 27.11
CA MET A 436 5.50 -5.53 28.37
C MET A 436 5.84 -7.02 28.21
N HIS A 437 6.99 -7.41 28.77
CA HIS A 437 7.44 -8.78 28.96
C HIS A 437 8.02 -8.99 30.37
N GLY A 438 7.19 -8.75 31.38
CA GLY A 438 7.61 -8.74 32.79
C GLY A 438 8.11 -7.36 33.25
N ASP A 439 7.77 -6.32 32.49
CA ASP A 439 8.18 -4.93 32.70
C ASP A 439 7.14 -4.12 33.47
N ALA A 440 7.45 -2.83 33.62
CA ALA A 440 6.53 -1.83 34.17
C ALA A 440 5.24 -1.78 33.34
N PHE A 441 4.12 -1.59 34.03
CA PHE A 441 2.81 -1.62 33.40
C PHE A 441 2.52 -0.33 32.61
N HIS A 442 2.12 -0.49 31.34
CA HIS A 442 1.74 0.60 30.45
C HIS A 442 0.27 0.54 30.07
N TYR A 443 -0.43 1.64 30.30
CA TYR A 443 -1.84 1.75 29.95
C TYR A 443 -2.23 3.20 29.69
N ALA A 444 -3.11 3.42 28.72
CA ALA A 444 -3.74 4.70 28.46
C ALA A 444 -5.18 4.53 28.00
N ARG A 445 -6.03 5.48 28.41
CA ARG A 445 -7.41 5.59 27.90
C ARG A 445 -7.48 6.75 26.91
N SER A 446 -8.23 6.57 25.84
CA SER A 446 -8.56 7.64 24.90
C SER A 446 -9.23 8.82 25.61
N THR A 447 -9.01 10.04 25.11
CA THR A 447 -9.56 11.27 25.69
C THR A 447 -11.01 11.54 25.25
N ASN A 448 -11.42 10.96 24.12
CA ASN A 448 -12.76 11.00 23.55
C ASN A 448 -13.19 9.59 23.15
N PRO A 449 -14.50 9.31 23.00
CA PRO A 449 -14.96 8.13 22.29
C PRO A 449 -14.28 8.05 20.92
N VAL A 450 -13.78 6.87 20.56
CA VAL A 450 -13.03 6.64 19.32
C VAL A 450 -13.95 6.38 18.13
N THR A 451 -15.21 6.03 18.39
CA THR A 451 -16.24 5.94 17.36
C THR A 451 -16.71 7.34 16.93
N GLY A 452 -17.14 7.46 15.68
CA GLY A 452 -17.50 8.73 15.04
C GLY A 452 -16.32 9.37 14.32
N THR A 453 -16.28 10.70 14.30
CA THR A 453 -15.33 11.48 13.48
C THR A 453 -14.30 12.25 14.31
N LEU A 454 -14.39 12.23 15.65
CA LEU A 454 -13.46 12.95 16.50
C LEU A 454 -12.04 12.38 16.39
N PRO A 455 -10.99 13.20 16.50
CA PRO A 455 -9.62 12.71 16.54
C PRO A 455 -9.39 11.77 17.73
N ILE A 456 -8.64 10.69 17.49
CA ILE A 456 -8.25 9.74 18.54
C ILE A 456 -6.96 10.25 19.19
N GLY A 457 -7.08 10.64 20.45
CA GLY A 457 -5.95 10.98 21.32
C GLY A 457 -6.03 10.19 22.62
N PHE A 458 -4.92 10.07 23.33
CA PHE A 458 -4.82 9.33 24.59
C PHE A 458 -4.37 10.24 25.74
N GLY A 459 -4.82 9.89 26.94
CA GLY A 459 -4.25 10.41 28.18
C GLY A 459 -2.80 9.95 28.40
N PRO A 460 -2.18 10.32 29.52
CA PRO A 460 -0.81 9.90 29.82
C PRO A 460 -0.71 8.38 30.01
N ASP A 461 0.48 7.85 29.77
CA ASP A 461 0.87 6.50 30.20
C ASP A 461 0.76 6.39 31.74
N THR A 462 -0.03 5.44 32.20
CA THR A 462 -0.43 5.28 33.59
C THR A 462 -0.74 3.81 33.90
N THR A 463 -1.19 3.53 35.12
CA THR A 463 -1.64 2.22 35.57
C THR A 463 -3.15 2.07 35.62
N MET A 464 -3.64 0.83 35.73
CA MET A 464 -5.06 0.53 35.93
C MET A 464 -5.43 0.71 37.40
N THR A 465 -4.85 -0.12 38.27
CA THR A 465 -5.13 -0.09 39.72
C THR A 465 -3.93 0.42 40.55
N GLY A 466 -2.76 0.54 39.91
CA GLY A 466 -1.51 0.91 40.56
C GLY A 466 -0.81 -0.25 41.26
N LYS A 467 -1.22 -1.49 40.96
CA LYS A 467 -0.69 -2.72 41.58
C LYS A 467 -0.18 -3.73 40.57
N GLU A 468 -0.26 -3.39 39.28
CA GLU A 468 0.33 -4.14 38.19
C GLU A 468 1.86 -3.92 38.18
N ASN A 469 2.65 -4.98 38.42
CA ASN A 469 4.11 -4.87 38.64
C ASN A 469 4.96 -5.42 37.49
N THR A 470 4.75 -6.68 37.11
CA THR A 470 5.58 -7.41 36.12
C THR A 470 4.70 -8.09 35.08
N VAL A 471 4.02 -7.28 34.27
CA VAL A 471 2.92 -7.74 33.42
C VAL A 471 3.41 -8.32 32.10
N THR A 472 2.72 -9.34 31.59
CA THR A 472 2.88 -9.85 30.22
C THR A 472 1.50 -10.27 29.67
N TYR A 473 1.34 -10.24 28.35
CA TYR A 473 0.17 -10.75 27.61
C TYR A 473 -1.15 -10.03 27.91
N PRO A 474 -1.28 -8.74 27.54
CA PRO A 474 -2.51 -7.98 27.71
C PRO A 474 -3.65 -8.52 26.83
N GLN A 475 -4.73 -9.03 27.43
CA GLN A 475 -5.93 -9.51 26.71
C GLN A 475 -7.22 -8.87 27.22
N TRP A 476 -8.10 -8.47 26.31
CA TRP A 476 -9.29 -7.65 26.55
C TRP A 476 -10.56 -8.42 26.21
N LEU A 477 -11.60 -8.26 27.04
CA LEU A 477 -12.94 -8.79 26.76
C LEU A 477 -13.99 -7.72 27.06
N ALA A 478 -14.86 -7.42 26.10
CA ALA A 478 -15.96 -6.49 26.29
C ALA A 478 -17.20 -7.24 26.79
N LEU A 479 -17.66 -6.90 27.99
CA LEU A 479 -18.86 -7.51 28.58
C LEU A 479 -20.13 -6.93 27.95
N PRO A 480 -21.26 -7.68 27.93
CA PRO A 480 -22.52 -7.19 27.36
C PRO A 480 -23.05 -5.89 28.00
N ASN A 481 -22.68 -5.63 29.26
CA ASN A 481 -23.02 -4.39 29.95
C ASN A 481 -22.06 -3.23 29.61
N GLY A 482 -21.16 -3.38 28.64
CA GLY A 482 -20.17 -2.40 28.18
C GLY A 482 -18.94 -2.24 29.08
N ASP A 483 -18.85 -2.93 30.22
CA ASP A 483 -17.62 -2.98 31.00
C ASP A 483 -16.52 -3.74 30.25
N LEU A 484 -15.26 -3.55 30.64
CA LEU A 484 -14.13 -4.30 30.11
C LEU A 484 -13.55 -5.23 31.17
N LEU A 485 -13.18 -6.44 30.77
CA LEU A 485 -12.24 -7.28 31.50
C LEU A 485 -10.85 -7.18 30.86
N TYR A 486 -9.84 -7.24 31.70
CA TYR A 486 -8.43 -7.23 31.32
C TYR A 486 -7.72 -8.40 31.99
N LEU A 487 -7.41 -9.41 31.19
CA LEU A 487 -6.70 -10.62 31.59
C LEU A 487 -5.21 -10.42 31.34
N PHE A 488 -4.38 -10.73 32.33
CA PHE A 488 -2.93 -10.59 32.23
C PHE A 488 -2.20 -11.56 33.14
N ARG A 489 -0.92 -11.79 32.84
CA ARG A 489 -0.04 -12.59 33.67
C ARG A 489 0.97 -11.68 34.36
N GLU A 490 1.23 -11.93 35.64
CA GLU A 490 2.40 -11.36 36.31
C GLU A 490 3.49 -12.39 36.50
N GLY A 491 4.76 -12.01 36.35
CA GLY A 491 5.94 -12.86 36.59
C GLY A 491 6.78 -13.16 35.35
N SER A 492 7.76 -14.05 35.50
CA SER A 492 8.65 -14.46 34.40
C SER A 492 8.09 -15.65 33.62
N SER A 493 8.68 -15.94 32.44
CA SER A 493 8.41 -17.21 31.74
C SER A 493 8.68 -18.39 32.68
N GLY A 494 7.68 -19.26 32.85
CA GLY A 494 7.76 -20.38 33.79
C GLY A 494 7.60 -20.03 35.29
N SER A 495 7.39 -18.77 35.68
CA SER A 495 6.97 -18.46 37.07
C SER A 495 6.05 -17.24 37.09
N GLY A 496 4.77 -17.46 36.85
CA GLY A 496 3.77 -16.41 36.73
C GLY A 496 2.35 -16.85 37.05
N ASP A 497 1.58 -15.92 37.61
CA ASP A 497 0.20 -16.11 38.03
C ASP A 497 -0.72 -15.27 37.13
N THR A 498 -1.97 -15.72 36.97
CA THR A 498 -2.96 -15.09 36.08
C THR A 498 -3.94 -14.25 36.88
N TYR A 499 -4.12 -12.99 36.47
CA TYR A 499 -4.95 -11.99 37.12
C TYR A 499 -6.03 -11.48 36.16
N LEU A 500 -7.11 -10.97 36.76
CA LEU A 500 -8.22 -10.38 36.03
C LEU A 500 -8.59 -9.04 36.65
N ASN A 501 -8.49 -7.97 35.86
CA ASN A 501 -9.00 -6.66 36.20
C ASN A 501 -10.33 -6.41 35.49
N ARG A 502 -11.19 -5.57 36.08
CA ARG A 502 -12.44 -5.10 35.49
C ARG A 502 -12.50 -3.58 35.51
N TYR A 503 -12.83 -2.99 34.36
CA TYR A 503 -13.22 -1.59 34.25
C TYR A 503 -14.72 -1.49 34.42
N SER A 504 -15.17 -0.71 35.40
CA SER A 504 -16.59 -0.38 35.51
C SER A 504 -16.86 0.95 34.83
N ARG A 505 -17.76 0.97 33.86
CA ARG A 505 -18.22 2.23 33.24
C ARG A 505 -18.96 3.13 34.24
N ALA A 506 -19.69 2.52 35.17
CA ALA A 506 -20.48 3.24 36.16
C ALA A 506 -19.61 4.09 37.10
N THR A 507 -18.43 3.60 37.47
CA THR A 507 -17.49 4.34 38.34
C THR A 507 -16.30 4.92 37.59
N GLN A 508 -16.10 4.52 36.33
CA GLN A 508 -14.95 4.86 35.49
C GLN A 508 -13.60 4.48 36.11
N THR A 509 -13.56 3.36 36.84
CA THR A 509 -12.35 2.88 37.53
C THR A 509 -12.05 1.42 37.22
N TRP A 510 -10.77 1.08 37.26
CA TRP A 510 -10.30 -0.30 37.27
C TRP A 510 -10.25 -0.85 38.70
N THR A 511 -10.64 -2.12 38.84
CA THR A 511 -10.45 -2.92 40.06
C THR A 511 -10.02 -4.33 39.69
N ASN A 512 -9.13 -4.93 40.47
CA ASN A 512 -8.91 -6.38 40.34
C ASN A 512 -10.17 -7.12 40.80
N VAL A 513 -10.55 -8.16 40.06
CA VAL A 513 -11.75 -8.95 40.35
C VAL A 513 -11.58 -9.75 41.64
N HIS A 514 -10.36 -10.11 42.01
CA HIS A 514 -10.06 -10.88 43.22
C HIS A 514 -9.13 -10.11 44.17
N LEU A 515 -9.66 -9.76 45.33
CA LEU A 515 -8.95 -8.98 46.35
C LEU A 515 -9.03 -9.67 47.72
N SER A 516 -7.93 -9.59 48.47
CA SER A 516 -7.94 -9.80 49.92
C SER A 516 -7.47 -8.51 50.59
N GLY A 517 -8.43 -7.74 51.12
CA GLY A 517 -8.18 -6.38 51.56
C GLY A 517 -7.68 -5.50 50.41
N SER A 518 -6.46 -4.97 50.54
CA SER A 518 -5.80 -4.20 49.48
C SER A 518 -4.89 -5.04 48.57
N THR A 519 -4.79 -6.35 48.77
CA THR A 519 -3.89 -7.22 47.98
C THR A 519 -4.65 -7.80 46.80
N GLN A 520 -4.11 -7.68 45.60
CA GLN A 520 -4.60 -8.39 44.41
C GLN A 520 -4.25 -9.86 44.50
N LEU A 521 -5.19 -10.72 44.14
CA LEU A 521 -5.01 -12.16 44.14
C LEU A 521 -5.16 -12.71 42.71
N PRO A 522 -4.33 -13.68 42.32
CA PRO A 522 -4.55 -14.39 41.08
C PRO A 522 -5.78 -15.29 41.19
N PHE A 523 -6.44 -15.55 40.06
CA PHE A 523 -7.52 -16.54 40.00
C PHE A 523 -7.03 -17.89 39.46
N ILE A 524 -5.94 -17.90 38.69
CA ILE A 524 -5.16 -19.10 38.36
C ILE A 524 -3.74 -18.87 38.84
N LYS A 525 -3.25 -19.75 39.72
CA LYS A 525 -1.94 -19.66 40.33
C LYS A 525 -1.00 -20.70 39.74
N GLY A 526 0.19 -20.25 39.36
CA GLY A 526 1.27 -21.09 38.85
C GLY A 526 2.52 -21.12 39.72
N ARG A 527 2.62 -20.24 40.72
CA ARG A 527 3.77 -20.16 41.63
C ARG A 527 3.55 -20.86 42.97
N GLY A 528 4.63 -21.38 43.54
CA GLY A 528 4.65 -21.96 44.88
C GLY A 528 4.84 -23.48 44.90
N TRP A 529 5.33 -24.04 43.79
CA TRP A 529 5.66 -25.46 43.67
C TRP A 529 7.14 -25.63 43.30
N THR A 530 7.62 -26.87 43.28
CA THR A 530 9.00 -27.18 42.88
C THR A 530 9.01 -28.41 41.98
N PRO A 531 9.16 -28.25 40.66
CA PRO A 531 9.17 -26.98 39.90
C PRO A 531 7.82 -26.23 39.92
N ASP A 532 7.82 -24.93 39.57
CA ASP A 532 6.57 -24.20 39.32
C ASP A 532 5.96 -24.66 37.99
N TYR A 533 4.64 -24.63 37.88
CA TYR A 533 3.88 -24.93 36.66
C TYR A 533 2.97 -23.75 36.31
N ASN A 534 2.86 -23.39 35.05
CA ASN A 534 2.34 -22.05 34.68
C ASN A 534 1.21 -22.17 33.70
N ALA A 535 0.09 -21.53 34.02
CA ALA A 535 -1.02 -21.43 33.11
C ALA A 535 -0.69 -20.43 31.99
N TYR A 536 -0.94 -20.87 30.76
CA TYR A 536 -0.97 -20.03 29.59
C TYR A 536 -2.37 -20.12 28.97
N PRO A 537 -3.23 -19.13 29.24
CA PRO A 537 -4.55 -19.05 28.62
C PRO A 537 -4.43 -19.02 27.10
N ASN A 538 -5.23 -19.85 26.44
CA ASN A 538 -5.55 -19.68 25.03
C ASN A 538 -6.58 -18.55 24.90
N MET A 539 -6.81 -18.08 23.67
CA MET A 539 -7.64 -16.90 23.38
C MET A 539 -8.97 -16.90 24.20
N PRO A 540 -9.14 -15.98 25.16
CA PRO A 540 -10.31 -16.00 26.04
C PRO A 540 -11.59 -15.66 25.26
N CYS A 541 -12.72 -16.28 25.62
CA CYS A 541 -13.98 -16.11 24.90
C CYS A 541 -15.13 -15.71 25.83
N LEU A 542 -16.01 -14.84 25.35
CA LEU A 542 -17.32 -14.60 25.95
C LEU A 542 -18.40 -15.25 25.10
N ASP A 543 -19.36 -15.92 25.74
CA ASP A 543 -20.60 -16.29 25.08
C ASP A 543 -21.55 -15.09 24.94
N PRO A 544 -22.65 -15.21 24.17
CA PRO A 544 -23.61 -14.09 23.99
C PRO A 544 -24.27 -13.59 25.29
N SER A 545 -24.26 -14.38 26.37
CA SER A 545 -24.76 -13.99 27.69
C SER A 545 -23.69 -13.27 28.53
N GLY A 546 -22.45 -13.21 28.06
CA GLY A 546 -21.32 -12.64 28.78
C GLY A 546 -20.65 -13.62 29.75
N ASN A 547 -20.90 -14.93 29.61
CA ASN A 547 -20.17 -15.94 30.37
C ASN A 547 -18.76 -16.07 29.78
N LEU A 548 -17.74 -16.00 30.64
CA LEU A 548 -16.34 -16.09 30.29
C LEU A 548 -15.88 -17.54 30.30
N HIS A 549 -15.41 -18.05 29.17
CA HIS A 549 -14.83 -19.37 29.02
C HIS A 549 -13.31 -19.25 28.85
N LEU A 550 -12.56 -20.12 29.52
CA LEU A 550 -11.10 -20.23 29.39
C LEU A 550 -10.67 -21.68 29.23
N ILE A 551 -9.75 -21.89 28.28
CA ILE A 551 -8.91 -23.08 28.20
C ILE A 551 -7.46 -22.65 28.30
N TRP A 552 -6.65 -23.35 29.08
CA TRP A 552 -5.22 -23.07 29.21
C TRP A 552 -4.38 -24.34 29.20
N THR A 553 -3.08 -24.17 28.97
CA THR A 553 -2.04 -25.21 29.05
C THR A 553 -1.08 -24.90 30.18
N TRP A 554 -0.47 -25.94 30.76
CA TRP A 554 0.57 -25.79 31.79
C TRP A 554 1.97 -25.87 31.21
N ARG A 555 2.93 -25.15 31.79
CA ARG A 555 4.38 -25.25 31.48
C ARG A 555 5.23 -25.18 32.75
N TYR A 556 6.19 -26.08 32.90
CA TYR A 556 7.17 -26.01 33.99
C TYR A 556 8.29 -24.99 33.72
N ASN A 557 8.83 -24.32 34.75
CA ASN A 557 10.00 -23.40 34.61
C ASN A 557 11.35 -24.08 34.42
N SER A 558 11.54 -25.27 34.98
CA SER A 558 12.82 -25.98 35.00
C SER A 558 12.60 -27.46 34.71
N ASP A 559 13.64 -28.29 34.85
CA ASP A 559 13.60 -29.76 34.70
C ASP A 559 12.28 -30.29 35.25
N SER A 560 11.40 -30.65 34.32
CA SER A 560 10.06 -31.07 34.67
C SER A 560 10.08 -32.47 35.27
N PRO A 561 8.99 -32.94 35.87
CA PRO A 561 8.90 -34.32 36.33
C PRO A 561 9.19 -35.35 35.22
N ALA A 562 8.96 -35.01 33.95
CA ALA A 562 9.29 -35.83 32.78
C ALA A 562 10.72 -35.65 32.26
N GLY A 563 11.52 -34.72 32.79
CA GLY A 563 12.87 -34.41 32.34
C GLY A 563 12.93 -33.64 31.03
N GLU A 564 11.87 -32.92 30.68
CA GLU A 564 11.80 -32.06 29.49
C GLU A 564 12.25 -30.63 29.81
N ALA A 565 12.55 -29.84 28.78
CA ALA A 565 13.05 -28.48 28.92
C ALA A 565 12.39 -27.47 27.96
N GLY A 566 12.38 -26.19 28.35
CA GLY A 566 11.83 -25.12 27.53
C GLY A 566 10.34 -25.29 27.29
N TYR A 567 9.87 -25.10 26.06
CA TYR A 567 8.46 -25.29 25.71
C TYR A 567 8.05 -26.78 25.65
N GLN A 568 9.00 -27.72 25.67
CA GLN A 568 8.67 -29.15 25.71
C GLN A 568 8.04 -29.56 27.05
N THR A 569 8.13 -28.72 28.07
CA THR A 569 7.41 -28.93 29.34
C THR A 569 5.94 -28.55 29.26
N ASN A 570 5.45 -28.04 28.11
CA ASN A 570 4.03 -27.78 27.91
C ASN A 570 3.23 -29.09 27.97
N HIS A 571 2.15 -29.10 28.75
CA HIS A 571 1.30 -30.28 28.91
C HIS A 571 -0.14 -29.90 29.24
N ASP A 572 -1.02 -30.82 28.86
CA ASP A 572 -2.45 -30.86 29.13
C ASP A 572 -3.24 -29.61 28.68
N PHE A 573 -4.57 -29.75 28.66
CA PHE A 573 -5.49 -28.63 28.60
C PHE A 573 -6.49 -28.73 29.74
N ASP A 574 -6.70 -27.60 30.40
CA ASP A 574 -7.66 -27.44 31.49
C ASP A 574 -8.69 -26.38 31.15
N TYR A 575 -9.83 -26.40 31.86
CA TYR A 575 -10.98 -25.56 31.57
C TYR A 575 -11.56 -24.86 32.81
N GLY A 576 -12.18 -23.71 32.59
CA GLY A 576 -13.04 -23.03 33.55
C GLY A 576 -13.99 -22.04 32.89
N CYS A 577 -15.16 -21.83 33.49
CA CYS A 577 -16.15 -20.86 33.04
C CYS A 577 -16.60 -19.93 34.19
N SER A 578 -16.91 -18.67 33.91
CA SER A 578 -17.47 -17.72 34.86
C SER A 578 -18.71 -17.05 34.30
N THR A 579 -19.81 -17.07 35.08
CA THR A 579 -21.10 -16.50 34.67
C THR A 579 -21.37 -15.10 35.22
N ASN A 580 -20.37 -14.48 35.85
CA ASN A 580 -20.52 -13.21 36.56
C ASN A 580 -19.31 -12.29 36.40
N GLY A 581 -18.68 -12.32 35.21
CA GLY A 581 -17.56 -11.44 34.88
C GLY A 581 -16.28 -11.78 35.65
N GLY A 582 -16.04 -13.06 35.90
CA GLY A 582 -14.82 -13.58 36.53
C GLY A 582 -14.87 -13.69 38.05
N VAL A 583 -15.94 -13.27 38.73
CA VAL A 583 -16.00 -13.26 40.21
C VAL A 583 -15.98 -14.67 40.80
N THR A 584 -16.72 -15.60 40.21
CA THR A 584 -16.71 -17.02 40.56
C THR A 584 -16.49 -17.88 39.32
N TRP A 585 -15.87 -19.04 39.51
CA TRP A 585 -15.52 -19.97 38.43
C TRP A 585 -16.16 -21.33 38.64
N LEU A 586 -16.54 -21.97 37.53
CA LEU A 586 -17.24 -23.24 37.44
C LEU A 586 -16.46 -24.19 36.54
N ARG A 587 -16.55 -25.48 36.85
CA ARG A 587 -16.18 -26.60 35.98
C ARG A 587 -17.24 -26.80 34.90
N SER A 588 -16.93 -27.63 33.91
CA SER A 588 -17.83 -27.93 32.80
C SER A 588 -19.12 -28.64 33.22
N ASP A 589 -19.14 -29.29 34.39
CA ASP A 589 -20.33 -29.91 34.99
C ASP A 589 -21.13 -28.94 35.90
N GLY A 590 -20.71 -27.67 35.99
CA GLY A 590 -21.31 -26.66 36.85
C GLY A 590 -20.80 -26.66 38.30
N THR A 591 -19.88 -27.57 38.67
CA THR A 591 -19.30 -27.60 40.02
C THR A 591 -18.39 -26.38 40.25
N PRO A 592 -18.57 -25.61 41.33
CA PRO A 592 -17.77 -24.41 41.57
C PRO A 592 -16.31 -24.71 41.94
N TYR A 593 -15.40 -23.83 41.52
CA TYR A 593 -14.02 -23.78 42.00
C TYR A 593 -13.91 -23.04 43.33
N THR A 594 -13.01 -23.50 44.20
CA THR A 594 -12.37 -22.63 45.18
C THR A 594 -11.20 -21.94 44.50
N LEU A 595 -11.03 -20.63 44.71
CA LEU A 595 -9.90 -19.88 44.14
C LEU A 595 -8.73 -19.80 45.13
N PRO A 596 -7.48 -19.72 44.64
CA PRO A 596 -7.09 -19.74 43.22
C PRO A 596 -7.14 -21.16 42.62
N ILE A 597 -7.37 -21.25 41.31
CA ILE A 597 -7.26 -22.50 40.54
C ILE A 597 -5.76 -22.85 40.36
N SER A 598 -5.38 -24.12 40.49
CA SER A 598 -4.02 -24.60 40.23
C SER A 598 -3.99 -26.04 39.70
N GLU A 599 -2.91 -26.45 39.03
CA GLU A 599 -2.75 -27.81 38.48
C GLU A 599 -2.80 -28.88 39.58
N SER A 600 -2.02 -28.67 40.65
CA SER A 600 -1.83 -29.65 41.71
C SER A 600 -2.79 -29.49 42.89
N GLY A 601 -3.64 -28.46 42.91
CA GLY A 601 -4.45 -28.08 44.05
C GLY A 601 -3.65 -27.26 45.07
N GLU A 602 -4.12 -26.05 45.35
CA GLU A 602 -3.54 -25.11 46.31
C GLU A 602 -3.69 -25.63 47.73
N ASN A 603 -2.58 -25.76 48.46
CA ASN A 603 -2.53 -26.27 49.84
C ASN A 603 -3.23 -27.63 50.04
N GLY A 604 -3.31 -28.45 48.99
CA GLY A 604 -3.96 -29.75 49.03
C GLY A 604 -5.50 -29.72 48.95
N ASP A 605 -6.13 -28.55 48.71
CA ASP A 605 -7.58 -28.47 48.51
C ASP A 605 -7.96 -28.97 47.11
N PRO A 606 -8.67 -30.11 46.96
CA PRO A 606 -9.08 -30.61 45.66
C PRO A 606 -10.04 -29.68 44.91
N ASN A 607 -10.74 -28.77 45.59
CA ASN A 607 -11.69 -27.84 44.95
C ASN A 607 -11.00 -26.71 44.19
N THR A 608 -9.71 -26.50 44.46
CA THR A 608 -8.84 -25.57 43.71
C THR A 608 -8.16 -26.24 42.51
N ARG A 609 -8.21 -27.57 42.43
CA ARG A 609 -7.59 -28.32 41.33
C ARG A 609 -8.33 -28.06 40.03
N ALA A 610 -7.59 -27.62 39.03
CA ALA A 610 -8.05 -27.41 37.66
C ALA A 610 -8.71 -28.66 37.05
N GLU A 611 -9.69 -28.45 36.18
CA GLU A 611 -10.40 -29.52 35.49
C GLU A 611 -9.65 -29.85 34.21
N LYS A 612 -9.00 -31.01 34.19
CA LYS A 612 -8.34 -31.52 32.99
C LYS A 612 -9.36 -32.01 31.97
N ILE A 613 -9.37 -31.35 30.83
CA ILE A 613 -10.27 -31.69 29.71
C ILE A 613 -9.59 -32.57 28.67
N LEU A 614 -8.27 -32.41 28.49
CA LEU A 614 -7.48 -33.21 27.56
C LEU A 614 -6.11 -33.47 28.17
N SER A 615 -5.65 -34.72 28.08
CA SER A 615 -4.29 -35.05 28.48
C SER A 615 -3.34 -35.07 27.29
N ILE A 616 -2.35 -34.18 27.33
CA ILE A 616 -1.27 -34.07 26.34
C ILE A 616 0.04 -34.11 27.12
N PRO A 617 0.90 -35.13 26.95
CA PRO A 617 2.08 -35.26 27.80
C PRO A 617 3.16 -34.24 27.43
N GLU A 618 4.09 -34.01 28.37
CA GLU A 618 5.34 -33.30 28.08
C GLU A 618 6.15 -33.99 26.98
N GLY A 619 6.95 -33.22 26.24
CA GLY A 619 7.80 -33.72 25.15
C GLY A 619 7.06 -33.94 23.83
N TRP A 620 5.75 -33.70 23.79
CA TRP A 620 4.93 -33.80 22.57
C TRP A 620 4.85 -32.48 21.79
N SER A 621 5.73 -31.51 22.07
CA SER A 621 5.82 -30.23 21.35
C SER A 621 4.52 -29.43 21.34
N LEU A 622 3.73 -29.54 22.42
CA LEU A 622 2.52 -28.75 22.61
C LEU A 622 2.89 -27.25 22.69
N ILE A 623 2.16 -26.39 21.99
CA ILE A 623 2.30 -24.93 22.14
C ILE A 623 1.25 -24.33 23.06
N ASN A 624 1.67 -23.27 23.74
CA ASN A 624 0.84 -22.44 24.60
C ASN A 624 0.30 -21.17 23.88
N GLN A 625 -0.80 -20.60 24.38
CA GLN A 625 -1.43 -19.35 23.90
C GLN A 625 -1.88 -19.38 22.43
N ALA A 626 -2.53 -20.47 22.03
CA ALA A 626 -3.15 -20.62 20.72
C ALA A 626 -4.61 -20.12 20.72
N GLY A 627 -5.40 -20.52 19.73
CA GLY A 627 -6.77 -20.05 19.52
C GLY A 627 -7.84 -20.92 20.19
N MET A 628 -8.90 -20.27 20.65
CA MET A 628 -10.14 -20.92 21.10
C MET A 628 -11.33 -20.12 20.57
N CYS A 629 -12.46 -20.79 20.33
CA CYS A 629 -13.76 -20.17 20.10
C CYS A 629 -14.86 -20.98 20.78
N LEU A 630 -16.10 -20.53 20.65
CA LEU A 630 -17.29 -21.24 21.09
C LEU A 630 -18.15 -21.64 19.87
N ASP A 631 -18.81 -22.79 19.92
CA ASP A 631 -19.84 -23.15 18.94
C ASP A 631 -21.20 -22.49 19.26
N SER A 632 -22.22 -22.73 18.45
CA SER A 632 -23.56 -22.13 18.59
C SER A 632 -24.29 -22.51 19.88
N VAL A 633 -23.83 -23.54 20.60
CA VAL A 633 -24.37 -23.94 21.91
C VAL A 633 -23.41 -23.60 23.06
N ASN A 634 -22.44 -22.72 22.79
CA ASN A 634 -21.43 -22.22 23.73
C ASN A 634 -20.45 -23.29 24.23
N GLU A 635 -20.28 -24.39 23.51
CA GLU A 635 -19.24 -25.38 23.81
C GLU A 635 -17.89 -24.94 23.25
N PRO A 636 -16.80 -25.05 24.03
CA PRO A 636 -15.49 -24.57 23.61
C PRO A 636 -14.84 -25.49 22.56
N ILE A 637 -14.23 -24.84 21.57
CA ILE A 637 -13.39 -25.44 20.52
C ILE A 637 -12.00 -24.82 20.61
N LEU A 638 -10.97 -25.66 20.57
CA LEU A 638 -9.57 -25.27 20.67
C LEU A 638 -8.83 -25.65 19.38
N ALA A 639 -7.96 -24.75 18.90
CA ALA A 639 -6.95 -25.09 17.91
C ALA A 639 -5.55 -24.79 18.46
N SER A 640 -4.62 -25.72 18.27
CA SER A 640 -3.21 -25.59 18.67
C SER A 640 -2.35 -26.44 17.75
N TRP A 641 -1.09 -26.69 18.11
CA TRP A 641 -0.31 -27.80 17.57
C TRP A 641 0.35 -28.61 18.67
N TRP A 642 0.49 -29.89 18.38
CA TRP A 642 1.32 -30.82 19.12
C TRP A 642 1.61 -32.01 18.21
N ALA A 643 2.48 -32.92 18.63
CA ALA A 643 2.71 -34.16 17.92
C ALA A 643 1.57 -35.17 18.22
N PRO A 644 0.95 -35.80 17.21
CA PRO A 644 -0.21 -36.66 17.44
C PRO A 644 0.20 -37.93 18.21
N GLY A 645 -0.44 -38.13 19.37
CA GLY A 645 -0.20 -39.20 20.38
C GLY A 645 -0.25 -40.66 19.91
N THR A 646 -0.58 -40.90 18.64
CA THR A 646 -1.01 -42.21 18.13
C THR A 646 0.14 -43.13 17.73
N ALA A 647 1.36 -42.60 17.56
CA ALA A 647 2.54 -43.38 17.17
C ALA A 647 3.68 -43.23 18.19
N THR A 648 4.23 -44.36 18.65
CA THR A 648 5.38 -44.41 19.56
C THR A 648 6.57 -43.66 18.95
N ASN A 649 7.12 -42.69 19.68
CA ASN A 649 8.27 -41.87 19.28
C ASN A 649 8.06 -41.03 18.00
N ASN A 650 6.83 -40.58 17.73
CA ASN A 650 6.55 -39.59 16.70
C ASN A 650 6.30 -38.20 17.31
N TYR A 651 7.30 -37.33 17.25
CA TYR A 651 7.32 -35.95 17.75
C TYR A 651 7.06 -34.92 16.65
N ARG A 652 6.62 -35.35 15.47
CA ARG A 652 6.27 -34.47 14.36
C ARG A 652 5.09 -33.58 14.73
N ARG A 653 5.31 -32.27 14.81
CA ARG A 653 4.26 -31.29 15.10
C ARG A 653 3.21 -31.28 13.99
N GLN A 654 1.94 -31.24 14.37
CA GLN A 654 0.80 -31.05 13.49
C GLN A 654 -0.13 -30.02 14.09
N TYR A 655 -0.81 -29.24 13.25
CA TYR A 655 -1.98 -28.48 13.69
C TYR A 655 -3.10 -29.45 14.05
N MET A 656 -3.72 -29.17 15.19
CA MET A 656 -4.68 -30.04 15.84
C MET A 656 -5.85 -29.22 16.37
N VAL A 657 -7.03 -29.80 16.32
CA VAL A 657 -8.26 -29.23 16.86
C VAL A 657 -8.81 -30.15 17.94
N ALA A 658 -9.37 -29.57 19.00
CA ALA A 658 -10.14 -30.30 20.00
C ALA A 658 -11.53 -29.68 20.22
N PHE A 659 -12.54 -30.54 20.38
CA PHE A 659 -13.94 -30.17 20.54
C PHE A 659 -14.70 -31.28 21.28
N ARG A 660 -15.91 -31.01 21.76
CA ARG A 660 -16.80 -32.05 22.33
C ARG A 660 -17.73 -32.62 21.27
N ASP A 661 -17.87 -33.95 21.26
CA ASP A 661 -18.88 -34.62 20.44
C ASP A 661 -20.30 -34.48 21.02
N GLY A 662 -21.29 -35.04 20.33
CA GLY A 662 -22.70 -34.98 20.74
C GLY A 662 -23.02 -35.65 22.09
N ASN A 663 -22.09 -36.42 22.66
CA ASN A 663 -22.21 -37.01 23.99
C ASN A 663 -21.42 -36.23 25.06
N GLY A 664 -20.83 -35.08 24.69
CA GLY A 664 -20.00 -34.27 25.58
C GLY A 664 -18.59 -34.81 25.78
N VAL A 665 -18.14 -35.78 24.98
CA VAL A 665 -16.79 -36.36 25.10
C VAL A 665 -15.81 -35.55 24.24
N TRP A 666 -14.66 -35.22 24.82
CA TRP A 666 -13.60 -34.53 24.10
C TRP A 666 -12.97 -35.39 23.01
N GLN A 667 -12.93 -34.83 21.81
CA GLN A 667 -12.35 -35.38 20.61
C GLN A 667 -11.15 -34.53 20.18
N THR A 668 -10.19 -35.15 19.48
CA THR A 668 -9.10 -34.43 18.81
C THR A 668 -9.02 -34.82 17.34
N ARG A 669 -8.64 -33.87 16.47
CA ARG A 669 -8.44 -34.09 15.04
C ARG A 669 -7.14 -33.44 14.60
N GLN A 670 -6.35 -34.19 13.84
CA GLN A 670 -5.23 -33.64 13.09
C GLN A 670 -5.76 -32.95 11.84
N VAL A 671 -5.42 -31.67 11.65
CA VAL A 671 -5.94 -30.86 10.54
C VAL A 671 -4.86 -30.42 9.54
N SER A 672 -3.59 -30.65 9.84
CA SER A 672 -2.49 -30.51 8.87
C SER A 672 -1.91 -31.86 8.45
N GLN A 673 -1.13 -31.85 7.36
CA GLN A 673 -0.38 -33.02 6.89
C GLN A 673 1.12 -32.69 6.75
N ARG A 674 1.68 -32.03 7.77
CA ARG A 674 3.09 -31.61 7.76
C ARG A 674 4.01 -32.81 7.61
N THR A 675 5.06 -32.69 6.81
CA THR A 675 6.09 -33.74 6.63
C THR A 675 7.51 -33.27 6.94
N ASN A 676 7.73 -31.95 7.04
CA ASN A 676 9.03 -31.30 7.22
C ASN A 676 9.75 -31.69 8.51
N ASP A 677 8.99 -31.90 9.59
CA ASP A 677 9.52 -32.27 10.89
C ASP A 677 9.84 -33.78 10.90
N PRO A 678 11.08 -34.20 11.16
CA PRO A 678 11.41 -35.62 11.29
C PRO A 678 10.71 -36.25 12.52
N PRO A 679 10.12 -37.46 12.41
CA PRO A 679 9.34 -38.05 13.50
C PRO A 679 10.12 -38.22 14.82
N ALA A 680 11.43 -38.47 14.76
CA ALA A 680 12.24 -38.69 15.94
C ALA A 680 12.75 -37.42 16.64
N THR A 681 12.47 -36.23 16.09
CA THR A 681 13.07 -34.97 16.57
C THR A 681 12.11 -34.20 17.47
N LYS A 682 12.53 -33.97 18.72
CA LYS A 682 11.95 -32.92 19.58
C LYS A 682 12.69 -31.62 19.32
N TYR A 683 11.96 -30.59 18.90
CA TYR A 683 12.56 -29.29 18.62
C TYR A 683 12.77 -28.48 19.92
N SER A 684 13.79 -27.63 19.94
CA SER A 684 14.01 -26.66 21.02
C SER A 684 13.19 -25.39 20.80
N GLU A 685 13.06 -24.55 21.84
CA GLU A 685 12.25 -23.32 21.81
C GLU A 685 12.64 -22.35 20.68
N SER A 686 13.90 -22.40 20.22
CA SER A 686 14.40 -21.61 19.07
C SER A 686 13.71 -21.93 17.74
N TYR A 687 13.00 -23.05 17.64
CA TYR A 687 12.28 -23.48 16.43
C TYR A 687 10.77 -23.35 16.60
N VAL A 688 10.25 -22.64 17.59
CA VAL A 688 8.78 -22.51 17.78
C VAL A 688 8.12 -21.65 16.70
N ARG A 689 8.83 -20.64 16.19
CA ARG A 689 8.28 -19.65 15.25
C ARG A 689 8.12 -20.16 13.82
N ASP A 690 8.63 -21.34 13.51
CA ASP A 690 8.48 -21.94 12.18
C ASP A 690 7.02 -22.41 11.90
N LEU A 691 6.21 -22.55 12.96
CA LEU A 691 4.76 -22.61 12.90
C LEU A 691 4.19 -21.33 13.52
N GLY A 692 3.19 -20.71 12.89
CA GLY A 692 2.46 -19.57 13.45
C GLY A 692 1.22 -20.04 14.19
N ARG A 693 1.09 -19.71 15.48
CA ARG A 693 0.00 -20.19 16.36
C ARG A 693 -1.37 -20.03 15.72
N PRO A 694 -2.21 -21.08 15.70
CA PRO A 694 -3.46 -21.03 14.97
C PRO A 694 -4.50 -20.18 15.70
N VAL A 695 -5.38 -19.55 14.92
CA VAL A 695 -6.65 -19.00 15.40
C VAL A 695 -7.78 -19.91 14.93
N VAL A 696 -8.82 -20.07 15.74
CA VAL A 696 -10.03 -20.83 15.37
C VAL A 696 -11.26 -19.97 15.56
N VAL A 697 -12.19 -20.09 14.62
CA VAL A 697 -13.52 -19.51 14.69
C VAL A 697 -14.57 -20.55 14.31
N CYS A 698 -15.80 -20.34 14.80
CA CYS A 698 -16.94 -21.20 14.48
C CYS A 698 -18.05 -20.38 13.84
N ASP A 699 -18.62 -20.91 12.76
CA ASP A 699 -19.62 -20.19 11.97
C ASP A 699 -21.06 -20.53 12.40
N ARG A 700 -22.07 -19.98 11.73
CA ARG A 700 -23.49 -20.17 12.12
C ARG A 700 -24.01 -21.59 11.90
N GLN A 701 -23.30 -22.42 11.15
CA GLN A 701 -23.60 -23.83 10.91
C GLN A 701 -22.68 -24.75 11.75
N ASP A 702 -22.06 -24.17 12.78
CA ASP A 702 -21.03 -24.78 13.60
C ASP A 702 -19.82 -25.30 12.81
N ARG A 703 -19.51 -24.81 11.60
CA ARG A 703 -18.25 -25.19 10.94
C ARG A 703 -17.08 -24.68 11.75
N ILE A 704 -16.10 -25.56 11.96
CA ILE A 704 -14.83 -25.18 12.60
C ILE A 704 -13.91 -24.69 11.50
N ILE A 705 -13.38 -23.48 11.65
CA ILE A 705 -12.47 -22.86 10.68
C ILE A 705 -11.21 -22.47 11.44
N VAL A 706 -10.08 -23.02 11.02
CA VAL A 706 -8.77 -22.79 11.63
C VAL A 706 -7.89 -22.06 10.62
N LEU A 707 -7.21 -21.01 11.10
CA LEU A 707 -6.28 -20.19 10.34
C LEU A 707 -4.89 -20.38 10.92
N TYR A 708 -3.90 -20.66 10.08
CA TYR A 708 -2.52 -20.77 10.52
C TYR A 708 -1.53 -20.42 9.41
N ARG A 709 -0.31 -20.07 9.82
CA ARG A 709 0.83 -19.87 8.92
C ARG A 709 1.83 -20.99 9.12
N ASP A 710 2.30 -21.58 8.04
CA ASP A 710 3.12 -22.79 8.08
C ASP A 710 4.39 -22.60 7.22
N ASN A 711 5.58 -22.89 7.77
CA ASN A 711 6.84 -22.93 7.00
C ASN A 711 6.92 -24.04 5.92
N PHE A 712 5.90 -24.87 5.80
CA PHE A 712 5.66 -25.83 4.75
C PHE A 712 4.84 -25.19 3.64
N GLY A 713 5.35 -25.26 2.41
CA GLY A 713 4.69 -24.66 1.25
C GLY A 713 5.06 -23.18 1.09
N SER A 714 4.05 -22.34 0.87
CA SER A 714 4.19 -20.93 0.50
C SER A 714 4.63 -20.02 1.66
N ASN A 715 4.50 -20.49 2.92
CA ASN A 715 4.59 -19.67 4.13
C ASN A 715 3.58 -18.51 4.17
N GLY A 716 2.46 -18.70 3.46
CA GLY A 716 1.28 -17.85 3.50
C GLY A 716 0.30 -18.23 4.60
N LEU A 717 -0.96 -17.79 4.47
CA LEU A 717 -2.01 -18.05 5.44
C LEU A 717 -2.93 -19.16 4.94
N THR A 718 -2.88 -20.30 5.60
CA THR A 718 -3.72 -21.47 5.28
C THR A 718 -5.00 -21.45 6.11
N ILE A 719 -6.12 -21.72 5.44
CA ILE A 719 -7.40 -22.05 6.05
C ILE A 719 -7.55 -23.55 6.03
N VAL A 720 -7.99 -24.14 7.13
CA VAL A 720 -8.54 -25.49 7.17
C VAL A 720 -9.89 -25.47 7.87
N HIS A 721 -10.89 -26.12 7.30
CA HIS A 721 -12.24 -26.14 7.85
C HIS A 721 -12.89 -27.51 7.78
N SER A 722 -13.83 -27.75 8.68
CA SER A 722 -14.70 -28.92 8.65
C SER A 722 -15.95 -28.66 7.80
N LEU A 723 -16.72 -29.73 7.53
CA LEU A 723 -18.10 -29.61 7.07
C LEU A 723 -19.01 -29.07 8.21
N PRO A 724 -20.22 -28.56 7.89
CA PRO A 724 -21.21 -28.18 8.89
C PRO A 724 -21.45 -29.31 9.90
N LYS A 725 -21.63 -28.97 11.19
CA LYS A 725 -21.81 -29.98 12.27
C LYS A 725 -22.97 -30.92 11.99
N ALA A 726 -24.04 -30.41 11.40
CA ALA A 726 -25.22 -31.19 11.05
C ALA A 726 -24.94 -32.22 9.93
N VAL A 727 -23.91 -32.00 9.11
CA VAL A 727 -23.52 -32.89 8.00
C VAL A 727 -22.47 -33.90 8.44
N ASP A 728 -21.47 -33.45 9.21
CA ASP A 728 -20.41 -34.29 9.76
C ASP A 728 -20.24 -34.04 11.27
N PRO A 729 -21.09 -34.63 12.13
CA PRO A 729 -21.05 -34.41 13.58
C PRO A 729 -19.72 -34.80 14.22
N ASP A 730 -19.02 -35.78 13.64
CA ASP A 730 -17.76 -36.33 14.14
C ASP A 730 -16.53 -35.57 13.60
N ARG A 731 -16.72 -34.59 12.70
CA ARG A 731 -15.66 -33.74 12.12
C ARG A 731 -14.51 -34.56 11.56
N VAL A 732 -14.83 -35.55 10.74
CA VAL A 732 -13.85 -36.43 10.11
C VAL A 732 -13.30 -35.80 8.83
N VAL A 733 -14.13 -35.02 8.12
CA VAL A 733 -13.77 -34.40 6.84
C VAL A 733 -13.23 -32.99 7.07
N TRP A 734 -12.00 -32.75 6.61
CA TRP A 734 -11.33 -31.45 6.66
C TRP A 734 -10.82 -31.06 5.27
N THR A 735 -11.04 -29.81 4.92
CA THR A 735 -10.62 -29.22 3.63
C THR A 735 -9.73 -28.03 3.92
N SER A 736 -8.62 -27.90 3.18
CA SER A 736 -7.69 -26.78 3.33
C SER A 736 -7.42 -26.08 2.01
N PHE A 737 -7.14 -24.78 2.10
CA PHE A 737 -6.69 -23.93 1.01
C PHE A 737 -5.84 -22.78 1.56
N ASP A 738 -4.99 -22.19 0.72
CA ASP A 738 -4.23 -21.00 1.09
C ASP A 738 -5.07 -19.75 0.78
N LEU A 739 -5.36 -18.94 1.80
CA LEU A 739 -6.03 -17.64 1.67
C LEU A 739 -5.10 -16.59 1.02
N THR A 740 -3.80 -16.73 1.28
CA THR A 740 -2.74 -16.01 0.58
C THR A 740 -1.51 -16.90 0.52
N THR A 741 -0.77 -16.83 -0.59
CA THR A 741 0.50 -17.53 -0.81
C THR A 741 1.71 -16.61 -0.62
N ALA A 742 1.50 -15.34 -0.25
CA ALA A 742 2.59 -14.42 0.07
C ALA A 742 3.37 -14.93 1.28
N ASN A 743 4.70 -14.93 1.22
CA ASN A 743 5.53 -15.34 2.35
C ASN A 743 5.38 -14.32 3.51
N LEU A 744 4.74 -14.72 4.60
CA LEU A 744 4.47 -13.86 5.76
C LEU A 744 5.59 -13.89 6.82
N GLY A 745 6.67 -14.64 6.56
CA GLY A 745 7.77 -14.87 7.48
C GLY A 745 7.31 -15.35 8.86
N ASN A 746 7.71 -14.67 9.94
CA ASN A 746 7.41 -15.11 11.33
C ASN A 746 5.99 -14.76 11.83
N TYR A 747 5.13 -14.22 10.97
CA TYR A 747 3.74 -13.85 11.27
C TYR A 747 2.91 -14.94 11.96
N GLU A 748 1.98 -14.53 12.82
CA GLU A 748 0.88 -15.36 13.34
C GLU A 748 -0.46 -14.61 13.20
N PRO A 749 -1.56 -15.31 12.93
CA PRO A 749 -2.85 -14.66 12.67
C PRO A 749 -3.42 -13.91 13.87
N VAL A 750 -3.93 -12.70 13.59
CA VAL A 750 -4.75 -11.89 14.51
C VAL A 750 -6.04 -11.53 13.78
N VAL A 751 -7.20 -11.73 14.41
CA VAL A 751 -8.51 -11.60 13.74
C VAL A 751 -9.43 -10.63 14.48
N ASP A 752 -10.33 -10.00 13.72
CA ASP A 752 -11.42 -9.20 14.25
C ASP A 752 -12.58 -10.10 14.71
N LEU A 753 -12.55 -10.52 15.97
CA LEU A 753 -13.56 -11.41 16.53
C LEU A 753 -14.96 -10.78 16.54
N ALA A 754 -15.05 -9.46 16.77
CA ALA A 754 -16.33 -8.75 16.81
C ALA A 754 -16.98 -8.73 15.42
N ARG A 755 -16.19 -8.50 14.36
CA ARG A 755 -16.67 -8.59 12.97
C ARG A 755 -17.10 -10.01 12.61
N TRP A 756 -16.34 -11.03 13.02
CA TRP A 756 -16.71 -12.42 12.83
C TRP A 756 -18.07 -12.75 13.47
N GLN A 757 -18.22 -12.45 14.76
CA GLN A 757 -19.44 -12.77 15.52
C GLN A 757 -20.67 -12.06 14.97
N ARG A 758 -20.53 -10.81 14.49
CA ARG A 758 -21.65 -10.06 13.93
C ARG A 758 -22.04 -10.54 12.54
N ASP A 759 -21.06 -10.79 11.67
CA ASP A 759 -21.32 -10.86 10.21
C ASP A 759 -20.87 -12.17 9.55
N ASN A 760 -20.16 -13.07 10.24
CA ASN A 760 -19.43 -14.20 9.63
C ASN A 760 -18.46 -13.77 8.50
N SER A 761 -17.97 -12.54 8.60
CA SER A 761 -16.92 -11.99 7.75
C SER A 761 -15.63 -11.97 8.56
N LEU A 762 -14.57 -12.59 8.05
CA LEU A 762 -13.32 -12.72 8.78
C LEU A 762 -12.34 -11.66 8.29
N HIS A 763 -12.06 -10.68 9.15
CA HIS A 763 -11.05 -9.67 8.89
C HIS A 763 -9.80 -10.02 9.69
N ILE A 764 -8.66 -10.09 9.00
CA ILE A 764 -7.41 -10.63 9.53
C ILE A 764 -6.33 -9.56 9.38
N LEU A 765 -5.59 -9.26 10.44
CA LEU A 765 -4.44 -8.37 10.33
C LEU A 765 -3.38 -9.03 9.44
N HIS A 766 -2.98 -8.38 8.37
CA HIS A 766 -2.01 -8.91 7.42
C HIS A 766 -0.73 -8.07 7.47
N GLN A 767 0.39 -8.69 7.87
CA GLN A 767 1.71 -8.05 7.83
C GLN A 767 2.82 -9.10 7.73
N PRO A 768 3.55 -9.17 6.60
CA PRO A 768 4.78 -9.95 6.51
C PRO A 768 5.82 -9.47 7.52
N SER A 769 6.46 -10.38 8.26
CA SER A 769 7.47 -10.07 9.28
C SER A 769 8.75 -10.84 9.01
N SER A 770 9.92 -10.24 9.25
CA SER A 770 11.22 -10.87 8.96
C SER A 770 11.33 -12.31 9.49
N GLY A 771 11.88 -13.22 8.69
CA GLY A 771 12.05 -14.64 9.06
C GLY A 771 11.49 -15.59 8.00
N LEU A 772 11.86 -16.87 8.07
CA LEU A 772 11.33 -17.95 7.21
C LEU A 772 11.33 -17.62 5.70
N GLY A 773 12.41 -16.99 5.24
CA GLY A 773 12.59 -16.62 3.83
C GLY A 773 12.04 -15.24 3.46
N TYR A 774 11.27 -14.57 4.34
CA TYR A 774 10.88 -13.17 4.13
C TYR A 774 11.93 -12.21 4.70
N THR A 775 12.33 -11.23 3.88
CA THR A 775 13.20 -10.12 4.26
C THR A 775 12.47 -8.80 3.93
N PRO A 776 12.23 -7.92 4.92
CA PRO A 776 11.57 -6.64 4.67
C PRO A 776 12.37 -5.74 3.70
N PRO A 777 11.71 -4.95 2.82
CA PRO A 777 12.31 -4.16 1.72
C PRO A 777 13.16 -2.92 2.12
N ALA A 778 13.90 -2.99 3.24
CA ALA A 778 14.71 -1.97 3.92
C ALA A 778 13.99 -1.22 5.07
N ASN A 779 14.78 -0.76 6.06
CA ASN A 779 14.35 -0.12 7.30
C ASN A 779 13.43 -0.94 8.24
N ASN A 780 13.36 -2.27 8.09
CA ASN A 780 12.44 -3.15 8.83
C ASN A 780 10.97 -2.68 8.75
N ALA A 781 10.56 -2.17 7.59
CA ALA A 781 9.17 -1.79 7.33
C ALA A 781 8.50 -2.78 6.37
N SER A 782 7.25 -3.14 6.62
CA SER A 782 6.41 -3.90 5.68
C SER A 782 4.99 -3.35 5.68
N GLN A 783 4.30 -3.49 4.55
CA GLN A 783 2.92 -3.03 4.42
C GLN A 783 2.07 -3.83 5.41
N ILE A 784 1.31 -3.10 6.23
CA ILE A 784 0.32 -3.65 7.16
C ILE A 784 -1.06 -3.34 6.61
N GLY A 785 -1.98 -4.28 6.74
CA GLY A 785 -3.33 -4.17 6.19
C GLY A 785 -4.30 -5.11 6.86
N VAL A 786 -5.52 -5.14 6.35
CA VAL A 786 -6.56 -6.08 6.74
C VAL A 786 -6.90 -6.95 5.55
N LEU A 787 -6.65 -8.24 5.66
CA LEU A 787 -7.14 -9.24 4.74
C LEU A 787 -8.59 -9.59 5.11
N GLU A 788 -9.52 -9.15 4.28
CA GLU A 788 -10.95 -9.37 4.41
C GLU A 788 -11.33 -10.64 3.66
N TRP A 789 -11.94 -11.60 4.35
CA TRP A 789 -12.48 -12.81 3.75
C TRP A 789 -13.97 -12.93 4.02
N ASN A 790 -14.78 -12.92 2.96
CA ASN A 790 -16.21 -13.21 3.02
C ASN A 790 -16.44 -14.72 3.09
N ALA A 791 -16.15 -15.29 4.26
CA ALA A 791 -16.33 -16.72 4.52
C ALA A 791 -17.78 -17.16 4.32
N ALA A 792 -18.75 -16.31 4.68
CA ALA A 792 -20.17 -16.60 4.46
C ALA A 792 -20.49 -16.85 2.98
N ALA A 793 -20.04 -15.97 2.07
CA ALA A 793 -20.23 -16.13 0.63
C ALA A 793 -19.48 -17.35 0.08
N TYR A 794 -18.21 -17.55 0.47
CA TYR A 794 -17.42 -18.72 0.08
C TYR A 794 -18.18 -20.01 0.40
N PHE A 795 -18.73 -20.09 1.60
CA PHE A 795 -19.41 -21.28 2.05
C PHE A 795 -20.86 -21.43 1.58
N ALA A 796 -21.52 -20.35 1.18
CA ALA A 796 -22.81 -20.39 0.51
C ALA A 796 -22.67 -20.94 -0.91
N HIS A 797 -21.50 -20.73 -1.53
CA HIS A 797 -21.18 -21.30 -2.82
C HIS A 797 -20.92 -22.81 -2.74
N SER A 798 -21.87 -23.61 -3.22
CA SER A 798 -21.73 -25.06 -3.39
C SER A 798 -21.75 -25.40 -4.87
N PRO A 799 -20.59 -25.48 -5.55
CA PRO A 799 -20.56 -25.90 -6.95
C PRO A 799 -21.13 -27.31 -7.05
N THR A 800 -22.15 -27.49 -7.89
CA THR A 800 -22.77 -28.80 -8.09
C THR A 800 -21.87 -29.61 -9.01
N LEU A 801 -21.24 -30.65 -8.46
CA LEU A 801 -20.44 -31.61 -9.22
C LEU A 801 -21.36 -32.67 -9.82
N HIS A 802 -21.38 -32.76 -11.15
CA HIS A 802 -22.06 -33.79 -11.90
C HIS A 802 -21.09 -34.91 -12.25
N LEU A 803 -21.48 -36.16 -11.98
CA LEU A 803 -20.74 -37.35 -12.37
C LEU A 803 -21.56 -38.16 -13.37
N ALA A 804 -21.00 -38.44 -14.53
CA ALA A 804 -21.59 -39.30 -15.55
C ALA A 804 -20.64 -40.43 -15.93
N LEU A 805 -21.14 -41.67 -15.93
CA LEU A 805 -20.39 -42.79 -16.48
C LEU A 805 -20.65 -42.87 -17.98
N THR A 806 -19.58 -42.80 -18.78
CA THR A 806 -19.66 -42.88 -20.24
C THR A 806 -18.90 -44.11 -20.75
N ASN A 807 -18.94 -44.34 -22.07
CA ASN A 807 -18.22 -45.45 -22.71
C ASN A 807 -18.48 -46.83 -22.06
N GLY A 808 -19.76 -47.13 -21.78
CA GLY A 808 -20.17 -48.38 -21.14
C GLY A 808 -19.71 -48.55 -19.68
N GLY A 809 -19.33 -47.45 -19.01
CA GLY A 809 -18.83 -47.44 -17.64
C GLY A 809 -17.31 -47.52 -17.53
N ALA A 810 -16.58 -47.41 -18.64
CA ALA A 810 -15.12 -47.35 -18.63
C ALA A 810 -14.59 -45.97 -18.20
N ASP A 811 -15.34 -44.90 -18.49
CA ASP A 811 -14.93 -43.52 -18.27
C ASP A 811 -15.87 -42.82 -17.26
N ALA A 812 -15.32 -41.96 -16.40
CA ALA A 812 -16.05 -41.23 -15.37
C ALA A 812 -15.91 -39.72 -15.61
N VAL A 813 -16.92 -39.13 -16.24
CA VAL A 813 -16.94 -37.71 -16.58
C VAL A 813 -17.44 -36.90 -15.39
N LEU A 814 -16.58 -36.01 -14.90
CA LEU A 814 -16.86 -35.04 -13.86
C LEU A 814 -17.08 -33.68 -14.52
N SER A 815 -18.23 -33.05 -14.28
CA SER A 815 -18.51 -31.71 -14.79
C SER A 815 -19.08 -30.79 -13.71
N PHE A 816 -18.73 -29.51 -13.77
CA PHE A 816 -19.22 -28.47 -12.86
C PHE A 816 -19.14 -27.10 -13.54
N VAL A 817 -19.84 -26.10 -13.00
CA VAL A 817 -19.73 -24.72 -13.46
C VAL A 817 -18.72 -23.99 -12.57
N ALA A 818 -17.61 -23.58 -13.16
CA ALA A 818 -16.58 -22.80 -12.50
C ALA A 818 -16.96 -21.31 -12.44
N ARG A 819 -16.50 -20.63 -11.39
CA ARG A 819 -16.70 -19.20 -11.17
C ARG A 819 -15.38 -18.43 -11.37
N PRO A 820 -15.45 -17.19 -11.88
CA PRO A 820 -14.34 -16.24 -11.81
C PRO A 820 -13.79 -16.15 -10.38
N SER A 821 -12.47 -15.99 -10.24
CA SER A 821 -11.77 -15.86 -8.95
C SER A 821 -11.71 -17.10 -8.04
N TRP A 822 -12.21 -18.26 -8.48
CA TRP A 822 -12.05 -19.54 -7.76
C TRP A 822 -10.93 -20.41 -8.34
N GLY A 823 -10.22 -21.11 -7.45
CA GLY A 823 -9.35 -22.23 -7.79
C GLY A 823 -10.06 -23.55 -7.53
N TYR A 824 -10.04 -24.46 -8.51
CA TYR A 824 -10.61 -25.80 -8.38
C TYR A 824 -9.50 -26.82 -8.43
N ARG A 825 -9.54 -27.81 -7.53
CA ARG A 825 -8.62 -28.95 -7.54
C ARG A 825 -9.40 -30.24 -7.50
N LEU A 826 -9.21 -31.07 -8.53
CA LEU A 826 -9.70 -32.45 -8.53
C LEU A 826 -8.62 -33.36 -7.94
N SER A 827 -8.99 -34.18 -6.97
CA SER A 827 -8.11 -35.19 -6.40
C SER A 827 -8.85 -36.52 -6.24
N MET A 828 -8.13 -37.63 -6.34
CA MET A 828 -8.67 -38.96 -6.08
C MET A 828 -8.00 -39.61 -4.88
N SER A 829 -8.75 -40.48 -4.19
CA SER A 829 -8.23 -41.34 -3.15
C SER A 829 -8.86 -42.72 -3.23
N THR A 830 -8.07 -43.77 -3.03
CA THR A 830 -8.56 -45.15 -2.94
C THR A 830 -8.86 -45.57 -1.50
N ASN A 831 -8.47 -44.76 -0.51
CA ASN A 831 -8.57 -45.10 0.91
C ASN A 831 -9.08 -43.95 1.80
N LEU A 832 -9.46 -42.82 1.21
CA LEU A 832 -9.89 -41.57 1.87
C LEU A 832 -8.83 -40.92 2.79
N VAL A 833 -7.60 -41.42 2.76
CA VAL A 833 -6.49 -40.93 3.60
C VAL A 833 -5.41 -40.29 2.74
N GLY A 834 -4.98 -40.96 1.66
CA GLY A 834 -4.02 -40.43 0.68
C GLY A 834 -4.74 -39.90 -0.55
N TRP A 835 -4.55 -38.62 -0.85
CA TRP A 835 -5.17 -37.96 -2.01
C TRP A 835 -4.11 -37.62 -3.06
N GLU A 836 -4.34 -38.05 -4.30
CA GLU A 836 -3.53 -37.71 -5.47
C GLU A 836 -4.25 -36.62 -6.26
N ALA A 837 -3.54 -35.54 -6.60
CA ALA A 837 -4.09 -34.48 -7.45
C ALA A 837 -4.19 -34.98 -8.90
N LEU A 838 -5.38 -34.87 -9.51
CA LEU A 838 -5.59 -35.21 -10.91
C LEU A 838 -5.53 -33.98 -11.82
N ALA A 839 -6.15 -32.87 -11.39
CA ALA A 839 -6.19 -31.63 -12.16
C ALA A 839 -6.33 -30.42 -11.24
N THR A 840 -5.88 -29.25 -11.71
CA THR A 840 -6.08 -27.96 -11.06
C THR A 840 -6.47 -26.93 -12.11
N TRP A 841 -7.45 -26.11 -11.81
CA TRP A 841 -7.97 -25.04 -12.65
C TRP A 841 -7.93 -23.73 -11.85
N SER A 842 -7.33 -22.68 -12.41
CA SER A 842 -7.24 -21.35 -11.81
C SER A 842 -7.91 -20.34 -12.72
N GLN A 843 -8.78 -19.48 -12.16
CA GLN A 843 -9.44 -18.39 -12.89
C GLN A 843 -10.24 -18.88 -14.12
N VAL A 844 -10.88 -20.05 -14.01
CA VAL A 844 -11.69 -20.59 -15.10
C VAL A 844 -13.14 -20.12 -14.93
N ASN A 845 -13.73 -19.61 -16.02
CA ASN A 845 -15.12 -19.20 -16.07
C ASN A 845 -15.93 -20.17 -16.93
N GLY A 846 -17.12 -20.56 -16.47
CA GLY A 846 -18.04 -21.41 -17.21
C GLY A 846 -17.87 -22.92 -16.97
N PRO A 847 -18.46 -23.78 -17.82
CA PRO A 847 -18.49 -25.22 -17.61
C PRO A 847 -17.10 -25.86 -17.74
N VAL A 848 -16.74 -26.66 -16.75
CA VAL A 848 -15.52 -27.49 -16.73
C VAL A 848 -15.93 -28.95 -16.81
N GLU A 849 -15.20 -29.72 -17.63
CA GLU A 849 -15.35 -31.17 -17.75
C GLU A 849 -13.98 -31.84 -17.63
N TYR A 850 -13.93 -32.95 -16.90
CA TYR A 850 -12.77 -33.82 -16.76
C TYR A 850 -13.22 -35.27 -16.93
N VAL A 851 -12.48 -36.06 -17.71
CA VAL A 851 -12.78 -37.47 -18.00
C VAL A 851 -11.78 -38.40 -17.33
#